data_AF-A0A8T2S9Y6-F1
#
_entry.id   AF-A0A8T2S9Y6-F1
#
_cell.length_a   1.000
_cell.length_b   1.000
_cell.length_c   1.000
_cell.angle_alpha   90.00
_cell.angle_beta   90.00
_cell.angle_gamma   90.00
#
_symmetry.space_group_name_H-M   'P 1'
#
loop_
_entity.id
_entity.type
_entity.pdbx_description
1 polymer ?
#
loop_
_entity_poly.entity_id
_entity_poly.type
_entity_poly.pdbx_seq_one_letter_code
_entity_poly.pdbx_strand_id
1 'polypeptide(L)'
;MMGHIARVLKGEKTLRLHYANCSTYNADFDGDEMNVHFPQDEVARAEAYQIVNANQQYVGPTSGTPLRGLIQDHIVSATLLTKKDTFLTKEEYQQLICSACLSAAPAIYPKGKRQKRVGVIEHDNSIISMPPAILKPKRLWTGKQVISTVMGYLTSSRSPYSIKNSGKVSGEYWGRNSGETKVRIKDNELLHGVIDKAQFGKYGLVHAFKEFYGADAAGQLLSILSKLFTSFLQMYGFTCGISDLLLVPEGEKHRKSKLAESQELGLKVHKRFLGLSDDVNSGTEELKLQIENRLQTKGPSASALLDRLMSSSMNVVTSEVNNELFPKGLSKRFPHNCLSLMTTTGAKGGLVNFTQISSLLGQQELEGRRVPRMSSGKTLPCFSAWDTSARAGGFISDRFLSGLHLQEYYFHCMAGRDGLVDTAVKTSRSGYLQRCLVKNLECLRVHYDYSVRDSDGSIIQFRYGEDGVDVLKTSYLTQFKTLAVNHALLSKRIGVNTADEALCENRQSSFEMVSDAFHQELKGFIKMLAKNKRDGLHLSKQRDRLNFKRLMNLNFLSSCAEPGEPVGILAAQSIGEPSTQMTLNTFHLAGRGEMNVTLGIPRLREIFMTAAKNISTPVMTCPLLPGKSRDDAERLATQLRKVCLADVIEKLEVAVVPFSFHNGKVRKLYDIKLIFHSDDKYPPYLKLQKYEFENALQYQFVPTIMRELTKVISLRSGERAKDGIQVLSLSQLGELEEENGADEEEEPKTKKLPKDSENGEEVEEDEQDTGAEEDGADAEKRRAQENDERAYEEEAEDDDSMDGVNNVDAEYEHSEEEGGEIEKGGNKLDAAGEESDKISAPNLVQKKQINFDGSTFEMRLSVKHDTPHILLSEMVERVARQVTLRSLDGIDRVSVIDYNGDTSIPALQTEGINFEGLWSMCDDLDINRLTTNSIGAILEIYGVEAARATIVSEVKKVFMSYGISVDVRHLNLIADFMTHAGGFRPCNRIGIDSNSSPFLKMSFETVSKFLVESTLKNQWDRLESPSSRIILGQVVDMGTGSFDLLQNIVV
;
A
#
# COMPACT_ATOMS: atom_id res chain seq x y z
N MET A 1 15.40 3.83 -16.54
CA MET A 1 16.37 4.40 -17.51
C MET A 1 15.76 4.36 -18.91
N MET A 2 15.95 5.38 -19.75
CA MET A 2 15.43 5.42 -21.13
C MET A 2 16.44 6.03 -22.10
N GLY A 3 16.32 5.67 -23.38
CA GLY A 3 17.10 6.21 -24.49
C GLY A 3 16.45 7.47 -25.07
N HIS A 4 17.28 8.49 -25.33
CA HIS A 4 16.87 9.76 -25.94
C HIS A 4 17.72 10.07 -27.17
N ILE A 5 17.14 10.82 -28.11
CA ILE A 5 17.86 11.32 -29.28
C ILE A 5 18.60 12.59 -28.90
N ALA A 6 19.93 12.58 -29.03
CA ALA A 6 20.75 13.75 -28.75
C ALA A 6 20.44 14.90 -29.70
N ARG A 7 20.11 16.07 -29.14
CA ARG A 7 19.96 17.33 -29.87
C ARG A 7 20.88 18.38 -29.25
N VAL A 8 21.95 18.73 -29.94
CA VAL A 8 22.95 19.69 -29.46
C VAL A 8 22.39 21.11 -29.56
N LEU A 9 22.25 21.78 -28.42
CA LEU A 9 21.86 23.19 -28.31
C LEU A 9 23.11 24.03 -28.02
N LYS A 10 23.32 25.10 -28.79
CA LYS A 10 24.50 25.96 -28.63
C LYS A 10 24.25 27.01 -27.56
N GLY A 11 25.21 27.22 -26.66
CA GLY A 11 25.15 28.24 -25.61
C GLY A 11 24.45 27.80 -24.32
N GLU A 12 24.01 26.54 -24.24
CA GLU A 12 23.43 25.95 -23.03
C GLU A 12 24.53 25.20 -22.25
N LYS A 13 24.51 25.32 -20.92
CA LYS A 13 25.43 24.60 -20.01
C LYS A 13 24.76 23.45 -19.26
N THR A 14 23.44 23.31 -19.35
CA THR A 14 22.65 22.30 -18.64
C THR A 14 21.98 21.33 -19.60
N LEU A 15 21.67 20.13 -19.11
CA LEU A 15 20.86 19.17 -19.86
C LEU A 15 19.41 19.67 -19.93
N ARG A 16 18.88 19.79 -21.15
CA ARG A 16 17.48 20.19 -21.37
C ARG A 16 16.62 18.97 -21.70
N LEU A 17 15.66 18.66 -20.81
CA LEU A 17 14.70 17.57 -20.96
C LEU A 17 13.28 18.11 -21.21
N HIS A 18 12.48 17.37 -21.97
CA HIS A 18 11.08 17.72 -22.23
C HIS A 18 10.16 17.29 -21.07
N TYR A 19 9.19 18.13 -20.69
CA TYR A 19 8.25 17.92 -19.56
C TYR A 19 7.50 16.59 -19.56
N ALA A 20 7.22 16.04 -20.76
CA ALA A 20 6.54 14.75 -20.90
C ALA A 20 7.32 13.56 -20.32
N ASN A 21 8.60 13.74 -20.00
CA ASN A 21 9.47 12.73 -19.41
C ASN A 21 9.72 12.96 -17.90
N CYS A 22 9.22 14.04 -17.30
CA CYS A 22 9.46 14.32 -15.89
C CYS A 22 8.87 13.23 -15.00
N SER A 23 7.63 12.83 -15.27
CA SER A 23 6.95 11.74 -14.54
C SER A 23 7.69 10.41 -14.63
N THR A 24 8.33 10.09 -15.76
CA THR A 24 9.07 8.83 -15.94
C THR A 24 10.40 8.78 -15.19
N TYR A 25 11.01 9.94 -14.92
CA TYR A 25 12.24 10.03 -14.13
C TYR A 25 11.97 10.45 -12.69
N ASN A 26 10.73 10.76 -12.35
CA ASN A 26 10.34 11.45 -11.13
C ASN A 26 11.16 12.75 -10.89
N ALA A 27 11.48 13.47 -11.96
CA ALA A 27 12.27 14.69 -11.93
C ALA A 27 11.37 15.94 -11.80
N ASP A 28 11.78 16.91 -10.99
CA ASP A 28 11.01 18.13 -10.73
C ASP A 28 11.74 19.45 -11.07
N PHE A 29 13.00 19.36 -11.51
CA PHE A 29 13.85 20.47 -11.96
C PHE A 29 14.21 21.49 -10.85
N ASP A 30 14.35 21.05 -9.61
CA ASP A 30 14.81 21.89 -8.49
C ASP A 30 16.35 21.92 -8.31
N GLY A 31 17.07 21.13 -9.11
CA GLY A 31 18.52 20.90 -8.96
C GLY A 31 18.95 19.50 -9.34
N ASP A 32 18.01 18.62 -9.70
CA ASP A 32 18.26 17.24 -10.16
C ASP A 32 19.42 17.08 -11.15
N GLU A 33 20.30 16.13 -10.85
CA GLU A 33 21.36 15.68 -11.75
C GLU A 33 20.92 14.43 -12.53
N MET A 34 21.35 14.33 -13.78
CA MET A 34 21.05 13.19 -14.64
C MET A 34 22.30 12.67 -15.33
N ASN A 35 22.56 11.38 -15.19
CA ASN A 35 23.66 10.71 -15.87
C ASN A 35 23.32 10.46 -17.34
N VAL A 36 24.24 10.83 -18.23
CA VAL A 36 24.13 10.59 -19.67
C VAL A 36 25.15 9.53 -20.08
N HIS A 37 24.63 8.35 -20.41
CA HIS A 37 25.44 7.25 -20.94
C HIS A 37 25.36 7.26 -22.47
N PHE A 38 26.51 7.20 -23.13
CA PHE A 38 26.61 7.20 -24.59
C PHE A 38 27.06 5.82 -25.11
N PRO A 39 26.16 5.01 -25.71
CA PRO A 39 26.50 3.71 -26.26
C PRO A 39 27.56 3.81 -27.36
N GLN A 40 28.60 2.97 -27.28
CA GLN A 40 29.72 2.97 -28.24
C GLN A 40 29.49 2.06 -29.45
N ASP A 41 28.80 0.93 -29.26
CA ASP A 41 28.62 -0.09 -30.30
C ASP A 41 27.28 0.03 -31.04
N GLU A 42 27.22 -0.42 -32.30
CA GLU A 42 25.98 -0.38 -33.10
C GLU A 42 24.88 -1.29 -32.52
N VAL A 43 25.23 -2.41 -31.89
CA VAL A 43 24.27 -3.31 -31.24
C VAL A 43 23.59 -2.59 -30.07
N ALA A 44 24.38 -2.00 -29.17
CA ALA A 44 23.86 -1.21 -28.06
C ALA A 44 23.07 0.02 -28.53
N ARG A 45 23.50 0.66 -29.63
CA ARG A 45 22.71 1.73 -30.28
C ARG A 45 21.37 1.20 -30.79
N ALA A 46 21.31 0.05 -31.42
CA ALA A 46 20.06 -0.54 -31.91
C ALA A 46 19.09 -0.82 -30.76
N GLU A 47 19.56 -1.40 -29.66
CA GLU A 47 18.77 -1.61 -28.43
C GLU A 47 18.26 -0.29 -27.84
N ALA A 48 19.09 0.74 -27.80
CA ALA A 48 18.70 2.07 -27.33
C ALA A 48 17.60 2.72 -28.18
N TYR A 49 17.62 2.50 -29.51
CA TYR A 49 16.61 3.06 -30.43
C TYR A 49 15.30 2.26 -30.47
N GLN A 50 15.36 0.93 -30.33
CA GLN A 50 14.20 0.05 -30.51
C GLN A 50 13.54 -0.41 -29.23
N ILE A 51 14.32 -0.63 -28.15
CA ILE A 51 13.81 -1.21 -26.89
C ILE A 51 13.73 -0.13 -25.81
N VAL A 52 14.87 0.50 -25.51
CA VAL A 52 14.99 1.42 -24.36
C VAL A 52 14.50 2.84 -24.69
N ASN A 53 14.15 3.10 -25.95
CA ASN A 53 13.67 4.40 -26.43
C ASN A 53 12.45 4.89 -25.63
N ALA A 54 12.51 6.16 -25.19
CA ALA A 54 11.44 6.79 -24.42
C ALA A 54 10.05 6.71 -25.09
N ASN A 55 9.96 6.63 -26.43
CA ASN A 55 8.67 6.44 -27.11
C ASN A 55 8.04 5.07 -26.82
N GLN A 56 8.84 4.00 -26.82
CA GLN A 56 8.37 2.66 -26.54
C GLN A 56 7.97 2.51 -25.07
N GLN A 57 8.69 3.20 -24.18
CA GLN A 57 8.40 3.32 -22.75
C GLN A 57 7.27 4.33 -22.44
N TYR A 58 6.20 4.34 -23.25
CA TYR A 58 5.03 5.20 -23.02
C TYR A 58 4.16 4.69 -21.87
N VAL A 59 4.06 3.37 -21.74
CA VAL A 59 3.24 2.67 -20.74
C VAL A 59 4.17 2.06 -19.69
N GLY A 60 3.80 2.16 -18.40
CA GLY A 60 4.54 1.53 -17.33
C GLY A 60 4.19 0.04 -17.16
N PRO A 61 5.16 -0.83 -16.84
CA PRO A 61 4.94 -2.27 -16.68
C PRO A 61 4.11 -2.60 -15.44
N THR A 62 3.99 -1.70 -14.46
CA THR A 62 3.27 -1.94 -13.19
C THR A 62 1.79 -2.24 -13.38
N SER A 63 1.10 -1.52 -14.27
CA SER A 63 -0.37 -1.63 -14.43
C SER A 63 -0.89 -1.33 -15.84
N GLY A 64 0.04 -1.18 -16.79
CA GLY A 64 -0.31 -0.79 -18.15
C GLY A 64 -0.82 0.65 -18.25
N THR A 65 -0.53 1.52 -17.28
CA THR A 65 -0.89 2.94 -17.31
C THR A 65 0.13 3.78 -18.08
N PRO A 66 -0.30 4.77 -18.89
CA PRO A 66 0.61 5.73 -19.50
C PRO A 66 1.41 6.51 -18.47
N LEU A 67 2.75 6.51 -18.59
CA LEU A 67 3.66 7.29 -17.75
C LEU A 67 3.95 8.66 -18.38
N ARG A 68 4.05 8.71 -19.71
CA ARG A 68 4.38 9.94 -20.45
C ARG A 68 3.12 10.72 -20.79
N GLY A 69 3.09 11.99 -20.43
CA GLY A 69 1.95 12.87 -20.68
C GLY A 69 2.32 14.33 -20.49
N LEU A 70 1.50 15.23 -21.04
CA LEU A 70 1.68 16.66 -20.81
C LEU A 70 1.15 17.03 -19.42
N ILE A 71 1.82 17.98 -18.77
CA ILE A 71 1.58 18.35 -17.37
C ILE A 71 1.32 19.86 -17.24
N GLN A 72 0.75 20.26 -16.09
CA GLN A 72 0.63 21.66 -15.66
C GLN A 72 0.03 22.59 -16.73
N ASP A 73 0.80 23.58 -17.19
CA ASP A 73 0.40 24.62 -18.14
C ASP A 73 -0.19 24.06 -19.44
N HIS A 74 0.33 22.94 -19.93
CA HIS A 74 -0.20 22.30 -21.13
C HIS A 74 -1.63 21.82 -20.94
N ILE A 75 -1.98 21.35 -19.74
CA ILE A 75 -3.35 20.92 -19.41
C ILE A 75 -4.27 22.14 -19.34
N VAL A 76 -3.83 23.23 -18.68
CA VAL A 76 -4.59 24.48 -18.63
C VAL A 76 -4.83 25.02 -20.04
N SER A 77 -3.78 25.12 -20.84
CA SER A 77 -3.83 25.54 -22.24
C SER A 77 -4.76 24.67 -23.08
N ALA A 78 -4.67 23.35 -22.95
CA ALA A 78 -5.55 22.41 -23.65
C ALA A 78 -7.03 22.67 -23.32
N THR A 79 -7.33 22.91 -22.04
CA THR A 79 -8.71 23.16 -21.61
C THR A 79 -9.22 24.52 -22.10
N LEU A 80 -8.39 25.57 -22.05
CA LEU A 80 -8.72 26.90 -22.54
C LEU A 80 -8.84 26.95 -24.06
N LEU A 81 -8.04 26.18 -24.79
CA LEU A 81 -8.13 26.09 -26.25
C LEU A 81 -9.40 25.32 -26.65
N THR A 82 -9.72 24.21 -25.97
CA THR A 82 -10.80 23.31 -26.38
C THR A 82 -12.17 23.62 -25.77
N LYS A 83 -12.28 24.57 -24.84
CA LYS A 83 -13.59 25.05 -24.35
C LYS A 83 -14.43 25.63 -25.51
N LYS A 84 -15.76 25.57 -25.35
CA LYS A 84 -16.71 26.00 -26.38
C LYS A 84 -16.63 27.48 -26.74
N ASP A 85 -16.23 28.32 -25.78
CA ASP A 85 -16.19 29.78 -25.94
C ASP A 85 -14.95 30.28 -26.70
N THR A 86 -14.03 29.40 -27.07
CA THR A 86 -12.78 29.79 -27.75
C THR A 86 -12.97 29.81 -29.26
N PHE A 87 -12.98 31.02 -29.81
CA PHE A 87 -13.03 31.29 -31.25
C PHE A 87 -11.73 31.96 -31.69
N LEU A 88 -11.22 31.52 -32.83
CA LEU A 88 -9.97 31.97 -33.42
C LEU A 88 -10.24 32.61 -34.78
N THR A 89 -9.54 33.70 -35.05
CA THR A 89 -9.45 34.31 -36.39
C THR A 89 -8.67 33.40 -37.34
N LYS A 90 -8.74 33.70 -38.64
CA LYS A 90 -8.02 32.92 -39.66
C LYS A 90 -6.51 32.95 -39.40
N GLU A 91 -6.00 34.12 -39.03
CA GLU A 91 -4.59 34.39 -38.79
C GLU A 91 -4.08 33.62 -37.57
N GLU A 92 -4.81 33.69 -36.45
CA GLU A 92 -4.48 32.92 -35.24
C GLU A 92 -4.52 31.42 -35.48
N TYR A 93 -5.57 30.94 -36.16
CA TYR A 93 -5.71 29.53 -36.50
C TYR A 93 -4.54 29.01 -37.35
N GLN A 94 -4.17 29.75 -38.39
CA GLN A 94 -3.04 29.39 -39.26
C GLN A 94 -1.71 29.47 -38.51
N GLN A 95 -1.51 30.48 -37.66
CA GLN A 95 -0.29 30.65 -36.88
C GLN A 95 -0.09 29.48 -35.90
N LEU A 96 -1.14 29.08 -35.18
CA LEU A 96 -1.08 27.96 -34.23
C LEU A 96 -0.78 26.62 -34.90
N ILE A 97 -1.35 26.38 -36.09
CA ILE A 97 -1.09 25.15 -36.85
C ILE A 97 0.34 25.16 -37.40
N CYS A 98 0.78 26.28 -37.96
CA CYS A 98 2.15 26.41 -38.48
C CYS A 98 3.19 26.23 -37.37
N SER A 99 3.01 26.84 -36.20
CA SER A 99 3.97 26.71 -35.09
C SER A 99 4.06 25.27 -34.57
N ALA A 100 2.93 24.56 -34.54
CA ALA A 100 2.85 23.18 -34.07
C ALA A 100 3.40 22.17 -35.10
N CYS A 101 2.98 22.26 -36.37
CA CYS A 101 3.25 21.25 -37.39
C CYS A 101 4.58 21.43 -38.15
N LEU A 102 4.96 22.66 -38.55
CA LEU A 102 6.19 22.86 -39.35
C LEU A 102 7.47 22.54 -38.57
N SER A 103 7.45 22.73 -37.25
CA SER A 103 8.60 22.46 -36.37
C SER A 103 8.78 20.97 -36.06
N ALA A 104 7.81 20.11 -36.41
CA ALA A 104 7.84 18.67 -36.15
C ALA A 104 8.28 17.84 -37.36
N ALA A 105 8.30 18.41 -38.57
CA ALA A 105 8.88 17.73 -39.72
C ALA A 105 10.41 17.64 -39.56
N PRO A 106 11.03 16.45 -39.71
CA PRO A 106 12.48 16.36 -39.74
C PRO A 106 12.97 17.23 -40.90
N ALA A 107 13.85 18.20 -40.62
CA ALA A 107 14.55 18.91 -41.67
C ALA A 107 15.46 17.89 -42.37
N ILE A 108 15.00 17.33 -43.48
CA ILE A 108 15.84 16.50 -44.35
C ILE A 108 16.84 17.46 -44.98
N TYR A 109 18.04 17.52 -44.42
CA TYR A 109 19.17 18.14 -45.09
C TYR A 109 19.63 17.14 -46.15
N PRO A 110 19.52 17.45 -47.46
CA PRO A 110 20.03 16.55 -48.48
C PRO A 110 21.53 16.33 -48.23
N LYS A 111 21.92 15.08 -47.99
CA LYS A 111 23.33 14.67 -47.90
C LYS A 111 24.00 15.08 -49.21
N GLY A 112 24.91 16.05 -49.17
CA GLY A 112 25.83 16.32 -50.28
C GLY A 112 26.05 17.76 -50.74
N LYS A 113 25.39 18.79 -50.21
CA LYS A 113 25.75 20.20 -50.54
C LYS A 113 25.74 21.11 -49.32
N ARG A 114 26.93 21.60 -48.97
CA ARG A 114 27.13 22.75 -48.06
C ARG A 114 26.28 23.91 -48.58
N GLN A 115 25.40 24.43 -47.73
CA GLN A 115 24.51 25.59 -47.93
C GLN A 115 23.21 25.36 -48.72
N LYS A 116 22.14 25.04 -47.99
CA LYS A 116 20.85 25.76 -48.01
C LYS A 116 20.22 25.66 -46.62
N ARG A 117 20.08 26.79 -45.90
CA ARG A 117 19.36 26.91 -44.61
C ARG A 117 17.83 26.94 -44.80
N VAL A 118 17.32 26.23 -45.80
CA VAL A 118 15.89 26.14 -46.11
C VAL A 118 15.59 24.67 -46.33
N GLY A 119 14.90 24.04 -45.39
CA GLY A 119 14.35 22.70 -45.57
C GLY A 119 13.22 22.77 -46.58
N VAL A 120 13.27 21.90 -47.60
CA VAL A 120 12.17 21.73 -48.55
C VAL A 120 11.26 20.65 -47.97
N ILE A 121 9.99 20.98 -47.72
CA ILE A 121 8.97 20.02 -47.30
C ILE A 121 8.48 19.31 -48.57
N GLU A 122 8.51 17.98 -48.59
CA GLU A 122 7.94 17.19 -49.71
C GLU A 122 6.45 17.48 -49.89
N HIS A 123 5.97 17.48 -51.14
CA HIS A 123 4.62 17.89 -51.53
C HIS A 123 3.48 17.10 -50.85
N ASP A 124 3.75 15.91 -50.31
CA ASP A 124 2.76 15.06 -49.62
C ASP A 124 2.40 15.54 -48.20
N ASN A 125 3.16 16.49 -47.64
CA ASN A 125 2.93 17.06 -46.30
C ASN A 125 2.27 18.45 -46.33
N SER A 126 1.44 18.73 -47.33
CA SER A 126 0.68 19.98 -47.35
C SER A 126 -0.36 20.01 -46.22
N ILE A 127 -0.36 21.08 -45.41
CA ILE A 127 -1.30 21.23 -44.29
C ILE A 127 -2.69 21.50 -44.85
N ILE A 128 -3.59 20.53 -44.71
CA ILE A 128 -5.00 20.68 -45.11
C ILE A 128 -5.75 21.38 -43.98
N SER A 129 -6.16 22.63 -44.21
CA SER A 129 -6.96 23.39 -43.25
C SER A 129 -8.44 23.00 -43.29
N MET A 130 -9.06 22.84 -42.12
CA MET A 130 -10.51 22.66 -42.00
C MET A 130 -11.31 23.92 -42.37
N PRO A 131 -12.55 23.78 -42.87
CA PRO A 131 -13.44 24.93 -43.10
C PRO A 131 -13.82 25.62 -41.77
N PRO A 132 -14.09 26.94 -41.78
CA PRO A 132 -14.47 27.67 -40.56
C PRO A 132 -15.81 27.17 -40.01
N ALA A 133 -15.91 27.06 -38.68
CA ALA A 133 -17.16 26.68 -38.02
C ALA A 133 -18.24 27.76 -38.15
N ILE A 134 -17.84 29.04 -38.15
CA ILE A 134 -18.75 30.19 -38.33
C ILE A 134 -18.34 30.92 -39.59
N LEU A 135 -19.28 31.08 -40.53
CA LEU A 135 -19.05 31.77 -41.80
C LEU A 135 -19.41 33.26 -41.75
N LYS A 136 -20.45 33.64 -40.99
CA LYS A 136 -20.99 35.01 -40.87
C LYS A 136 -21.27 35.29 -39.38
N PRO A 137 -21.02 36.50 -38.83
CA PRO A 137 -20.56 37.74 -39.47
C PRO A 137 -19.06 37.79 -39.83
N LYS A 138 -18.22 37.01 -39.15
CA LYS A 138 -16.80 36.84 -39.46
C LYS A 138 -16.47 35.36 -39.55
N ARG A 139 -15.46 35.02 -40.36
CA ARG A 139 -14.95 33.65 -40.45
C ARG A 139 -14.18 33.31 -39.19
N LEU A 140 -14.72 32.40 -38.38
CA LEU A 140 -14.11 31.97 -37.13
C LEU A 140 -13.97 30.45 -37.09
N TRP A 141 -12.85 30.02 -36.55
CA TRP A 141 -12.55 28.63 -36.23
C TRP A 141 -12.71 28.41 -34.73
N THR A 142 -13.01 27.18 -34.33
CA THR A 142 -13.00 26.79 -32.91
C THR A 142 -11.65 26.18 -32.54
N GLY A 143 -11.25 26.25 -31.28
CA GLY A 143 -10.01 25.59 -30.86
C GLY A 143 -10.06 24.05 -31.00
N LYS A 144 -11.25 23.44 -30.97
CA LYS A 144 -11.44 22.01 -31.29
C LYS A 144 -11.07 21.66 -32.74
N GLN A 145 -11.29 22.58 -33.68
CA GLN A 145 -10.88 22.40 -35.09
C GLN A 145 -9.35 22.43 -35.25
N VAL A 146 -8.62 23.15 -34.39
CA VAL A 146 -7.15 23.14 -34.39
C VAL A 146 -6.63 21.74 -34.07
N ILE A 147 -7.14 21.11 -33.01
CA ILE A 147 -6.76 19.75 -32.64
C ILE A 147 -7.11 18.75 -33.75
N SER A 148 -8.30 18.89 -34.34
CA SER A 148 -8.74 18.04 -35.46
C SER A 148 -7.79 18.13 -36.67
N THR A 149 -7.31 19.34 -36.97
CA THR A 149 -6.36 19.58 -38.07
C THR A 149 -4.98 18.99 -37.77
N VAL A 150 -4.52 19.09 -36.52
CA VAL A 150 -3.25 18.47 -36.07
C VAL A 150 -3.32 16.95 -36.19
N MET A 151 -4.43 16.33 -35.75
CA MET A 151 -4.63 14.88 -35.89
C MET A 151 -4.70 14.48 -37.36
N GLY A 152 -5.42 15.24 -38.18
CA GLY A 152 -5.48 15.05 -39.64
C GLY A 152 -4.10 15.09 -40.28
N TYR A 153 -3.27 16.07 -39.94
CA TYR A 153 -1.90 16.21 -40.46
C TYR A 153 -1.04 14.96 -40.18
N LEU A 154 -1.01 14.49 -38.92
CA LEU A 154 -0.25 13.29 -38.53
C LEU A 154 -0.75 12.00 -39.18
N THR A 155 -2.02 11.97 -39.58
CA THR A 155 -2.69 10.78 -40.10
C THR A 155 -2.98 10.88 -41.59
N SER A 156 -2.43 11.87 -42.30
CA SER A 156 -2.75 12.14 -43.72
C SER A 156 -2.59 10.93 -44.64
N SER A 157 -1.68 10.00 -44.30
CA SER A 157 -1.42 8.75 -45.04
C SER A 157 -2.16 7.51 -44.50
N ARG A 158 -2.94 7.65 -43.43
CA ARG A 158 -3.57 6.57 -42.67
C ARG A 158 -5.08 6.78 -42.52
N SER A 159 -5.83 5.72 -42.24
CA SER A 159 -7.27 5.85 -41.98
C SER A 159 -7.52 6.59 -40.66
N PRO A 160 -8.59 7.38 -40.54
CA PRO A 160 -8.89 8.08 -39.31
C PRO A 160 -9.44 7.15 -38.22
N TYR A 161 -9.32 7.54 -36.95
CA TYR A 161 -9.80 6.78 -35.81
C TYR A 161 -10.95 7.51 -35.09
N SER A 162 -11.75 6.74 -34.34
CA SER A 162 -12.89 7.24 -33.59
C SER A 162 -12.89 6.72 -32.15
N ILE A 163 -13.08 7.59 -31.16
CA ILE A 163 -13.12 7.25 -29.74
C ILE A 163 -14.21 8.02 -28.97
N LYS A 164 -14.63 7.45 -27.83
CA LYS A 164 -15.56 8.07 -26.89
C LYS A 164 -15.01 7.90 -25.47
N ASN A 165 -14.60 9.01 -24.87
CA ASN A 165 -13.99 9.08 -23.55
C ASN A 165 -14.77 10.01 -22.62
N SER A 166 -14.57 9.85 -21.32
CA SER A 166 -14.97 10.83 -20.31
C SER A 166 -13.81 11.74 -19.95
N GLY A 167 -14.09 13.03 -19.76
CA GLY A 167 -13.20 13.98 -19.11
C GLY A 167 -13.28 13.87 -17.59
N LYS A 168 -12.32 14.52 -16.93
CA LYS A 168 -12.20 14.68 -15.47
C LYS A 168 -13.20 15.71 -14.92
N VAL A 169 -13.50 16.77 -15.67
CA VAL A 169 -14.36 17.85 -15.18
C VAL A 169 -15.84 17.44 -15.20
N SER A 170 -16.48 17.47 -14.02
CA SER A 170 -17.91 17.17 -13.87
C SER A 170 -18.78 18.12 -14.69
N GLY A 171 -19.91 17.61 -15.19
CA GLY A 171 -20.88 18.39 -15.98
C GLY A 171 -21.46 19.59 -15.22
N GLU A 172 -21.43 19.56 -13.88
CA GLU A 172 -21.91 20.66 -13.03
C GLU A 172 -21.14 21.96 -13.24
N TYR A 173 -19.82 21.88 -13.46
CA TYR A 173 -18.95 23.04 -13.66
C TYR A 173 -19.22 23.75 -14.99
N TRP A 174 -19.66 23.01 -16.01
CA TRP A 174 -19.94 23.56 -17.35
C TRP A 174 -21.39 24.03 -17.52
N GLY A 175 -22.27 23.74 -16.56
CA GLY A 175 -23.70 24.07 -16.60
C GLY A 175 -24.59 23.01 -17.26
N ARG A 176 -25.91 23.15 -17.07
CA ARG A 176 -26.91 22.19 -17.58
C ARG A 176 -26.80 22.08 -19.12
N ASN A 177 -26.68 20.85 -19.62
CA ASN A 177 -26.64 20.48 -21.06
C ASN A 177 -25.38 20.89 -21.86
N SER A 178 -24.22 21.10 -21.22
CA SER A 178 -23.00 21.46 -21.97
C SER A 178 -22.49 20.35 -22.91
N GLY A 179 -22.59 19.09 -22.49
CA GLY A 179 -22.01 17.94 -23.21
C GLY A 179 -20.47 17.90 -23.21
N GLU A 180 -19.80 18.85 -22.54
CA GLU A 180 -18.34 19.00 -22.53
C GLU A 180 -17.60 17.97 -21.66
N THR A 181 -18.33 17.22 -20.83
CA THR A 181 -17.75 16.14 -20.01
C THR A 181 -17.38 14.90 -20.83
N LYS A 182 -18.02 14.67 -22.00
CA LYS A 182 -17.77 13.50 -22.83
C LYS A 182 -16.96 13.89 -24.06
N VAL A 183 -15.71 13.45 -24.11
CA VAL A 183 -14.82 13.65 -25.25
C VAL A 183 -15.19 12.67 -26.36
N ARG A 184 -15.58 13.18 -27.52
CA ARG A 184 -15.95 12.37 -28.69
C ARG A 184 -15.14 12.80 -29.89
N ILE A 185 -14.33 11.88 -30.38
CA ILE A 185 -13.57 12.02 -31.62
C ILE A 185 -14.18 11.07 -32.62
N LYS A 186 -14.56 11.59 -33.77
CA LYS A 186 -15.09 10.79 -34.87
C LYS A 186 -14.31 11.14 -36.11
N ASP A 187 -13.73 10.14 -36.76
CA ASP A 187 -12.99 10.29 -38.01
C ASP A 187 -11.92 11.40 -37.91
N ASN A 188 -11.13 11.38 -36.82
CA ASN A 188 -10.12 12.41 -36.47
C ASN A 188 -10.65 13.83 -36.21
N GLU A 189 -11.96 14.01 -36.07
CA GLU A 189 -12.57 15.29 -35.69
C GLU A 189 -13.00 15.28 -34.22
N LEU A 190 -12.54 16.27 -33.44
CA LEU A 190 -12.97 16.49 -32.07
C LEU A 190 -14.31 17.24 -32.06
N LEU A 191 -15.40 16.47 -31.87
CA LEU A 191 -16.77 17.01 -31.94
C LEU A 191 -17.25 17.57 -30.61
N HIS A 192 -17.03 16.83 -29.51
CA HIS A 192 -17.49 17.19 -28.17
C HIS A 192 -16.38 16.98 -27.15
N GLY A 193 -16.42 17.77 -26.08
CA GLY A 193 -15.59 17.61 -24.90
C GLY A 193 -14.31 18.43 -24.90
N VAL A 194 -13.83 18.69 -23.69
CA VAL A 194 -12.59 19.42 -23.42
C VAL A 194 -11.44 18.45 -23.20
N ILE A 195 -10.25 18.80 -23.68
CA ILE A 195 -9.03 18.04 -23.42
C ILE A 195 -8.49 18.46 -22.06
N ASP A 196 -8.58 17.57 -21.08
CA ASP A 196 -8.04 17.70 -19.73
C ASP A 196 -7.01 16.60 -19.43
N LYS A 197 -6.55 16.49 -18.18
CA LYS A 197 -5.57 15.47 -17.77
C LYS A 197 -6.01 14.04 -18.11
N ALA A 198 -7.32 13.74 -18.13
CA ALA A 198 -7.81 12.40 -18.43
C ALA A 198 -7.48 11.97 -19.87
N GLN A 199 -7.37 12.92 -20.81
CA GLN A 199 -7.02 12.61 -22.20
C GLN A 199 -5.54 12.24 -22.40
N PHE A 200 -4.68 12.54 -21.43
CA PHE A 200 -3.29 12.06 -21.40
C PHE A 200 -3.11 10.80 -20.54
N GLY A 201 -4.15 10.36 -19.83
CA GLY A 201 -4.14 9.17 -18.98
C GLY A 201 -4.56 7.87 -19.69
N LYS A 202 -4.89 6.84 -18.89
CA LYS A 202 -5.36 5.53 -19.38
C LYS A 202 -6.64 5.70 -20.22
N TYR A 203 -6.70 5.04 -21.38
CA TYR A 203 -7.74 5.19 -22.40
C TYR A 203 -7.92 6.60 -22.98
N GLY A 204 -7.05 7.56 -22.66
CA GLY A 204 -7.09 8.92 -23.19
C GLY A 204 -6.78 9.01 -24.69
N LEU A 205 -6.88 10.22 -25.23
CA LEU A 205 -6.54 10.59 -26.60
C LEU A 205 -5.19 10.00 -27.05
N VAL A 206 -4.12 10.29 -26.31
CA VAL A 206 -2.75 9.92 -26.71
C VAL A 206 -2.53 8.40 -26.58
N HIS A 207 -3.12 7.77 -25.57
CA HIS A 207 -3.04 6.32 -25.41
C HIS A 207 -3.79 5.59 -26.53
N ALA A 208 -4.99 6.04 -26.92
CA ALA A 208 -5.68 5.52 -28.09
C ALA A 208 -4.83 5.67 -29.36
N PHE A 209 -4.17 6.82 -29.52
CA PHE A 209 -3.28 7.08 -30.64
C PHE A 209 -2.08 6.12 -30.67
N LYS A 210 -1.45 5.84 -29.51
CA LYS A 210 -0.39 4.84 -29.35
C LYS A 210 -0.84 3.45 -29.79
N GLU A 211 -2.05 3.05 -29.38
CA GLU A 211 -2.57 1.72 -29.69
C GLU A 211 -2.82 1.52 -31.19
N PHE A 212 -3.40 2.52 -31.88
CA PHE A 212 -3.76 2.38 -33.29
C PHE A 212 -2.63 2.72 -34.26
N TYR A 213 -1.75 3.67 -33.93
CA TYR A 213 -0.72 4.19 -34.84
C TYR A 213 0.72 3.90 -34.41
N GLY A 214 0.92 3.35 -33.21
CA GLY A 214 2.23 3.02 -32.65
C GLY A 214 2.79 4.09 -31.71
N ALA A 215 3.81 3.68 -30.94
CA ALA A 215 4.49 4.51 -29.95
C ALA A 215 5.12 5.79 -30.51
N ASP A 216 5.80 5.70 -31.66
CA ASP A 216 6.47 6.87 -32.27
C ASP A 216 5.48 7.95 -32.71
N ALA A 217 4.34 7.54 -33.27
CA ALA A 217 3.29 8.45 -33.66
C ALA A 217 2.71 9.19 -32.44
N ALA A 218 2.56 8.49 -31.30
CA ALA A 218 2.13 9.09 -30.04
C ALA A 218 3.17 10.08 -29.48
N GLY A 219 4.47 9.75 -29.56
CA GLY A 219 5.56 10.67 -29.18
C GLY A 219 5.59 11.95 -30.02
N GLN A 220 5.34 11.83 -31.34
CA GLN A 220 5.19 12.98 -32.23
C GLN A 220 3.95 13.82 -31.87
N LEU A 221 2.81 13.17 -31.61
CA LEU A 221 1.59 13.85 -31.18
C LEU A 221 1.83 14.65 -29.89
N LEU A 222 2.46 14.07 -28.87
CA LEU A 222 2.81 14.77 -27.63
C LEU A 222 3.70 15.99 -27.89
N SER A 223 4.69 15.85 -28.77
CA SER A 223 5.61 16.94 -29.12
C SER A 223 4.88 18.09 -29.83
N ILE A 224 3.96 17.79 -30.74
CA ILE A 224 3.16 18.79 -31.46
C ILE A 224 2.18 19.48 -30.51
N LEU A 225 1.49 18.72 -29.67
CA LEU A 225 0.56 19.26 -28.67
C LEU A 225 1.28 20.17 -27.67
N SER A 226 2.47 19.78 -27.19
CA SER A 226 3.30 20.61 -26.31
C SER A 226 3.61 21.98 -26.93
N LYS A 227 4.07 22.00 -28.19
CA LYS A 227 4.36 23.25 -28.91
C LYS A 227 3.11 24.08 -29.17
N LEU A 228 2.00 23.43 -29.54
CA LEU A 228 0.71 24.09 -29.77
C LEU A 228 0.23 24.80 -28.50
N PHE A 229 0.21 24.09 -27.38
CA PHE A 229 -0.26 24.62 -26.10
C PHE A 229 0.65 25.72 -25.56
N THR A 230 1.96 25.60 -25.77
CA THR A 230 2.93 26.64 -25.42
C THR A 230 2.71 27.89 -26.26
N SER A 231 2.53 27.75 -27.58
CA SER A 231 2.26 28.88 -28.49
C SER A 231 0.95 29.58 -28.14
N PHE A 232 -0.10 28.81 -27.81
CA PHE A 232 -1.38 29.36 -27.41
C PHE A 232 -1.29 30.15 -26.11
N LEU A 233 -0.59 29.64 -25.10
CA LEU A 233 -0.37 30.37 -23.84
C LEU A 233 0.45 31.65 -24.04
N GLN A 234 1.43 31.64 -24.94
CA GLN A 234 2.19 32.86 -25.27
C GLN A 234 1.30 33.95 -25.89
N MET A 235 0.22 33.59 -26.58
CA MET A 235 -0.73 34.56 -27.17
C MET A 235 -1.73 35.10 -26.14
N TYR A 236 -2.30 34.24 -25.30
CA TYR A 236 -3.44 34.59 -24.44
C TYR A 236 -3.08 34.83 -22.96
N GLY A 237 -1.96 34.29 -22.49
CA GLY A 237 -1.54 34.33 -21.08
C GLY A 237 -2.42 33.49 -20.14
N PHE A 238 -1.89 33.19 -18.96
CA PHE A 238 -2.62 32.58 -17.86
C PHE A 238 -2.09 33.12 -16.53
N THR A 239 -2.97 33.42 -15.57
CA THR A 239 -2.59 33.99 -14.28
C THR A 239 -3.58 33.58 -13.20
N CYS A 240 -3.13 33.49 -11.95
CA CYS A 240 -3.96 33.19 -10.78
C CYS A 240 -3.74 34.30 -9.74
N GLY A 241 -4.81 34.86 -9.19
CA GLY A 241 -4.73 35.95 -8.22
C GLY A 241 -5.67 35.80 -7.03
N ILE A 242 -5.58 36.72 -6.06
CA ILE A 242 -6.36 36.67 -4.81
C ILE A 242 -7.88 36.62 -5.04
N SER A 243 -8.35 37.28 -6.10
CA SER A 243 -9.77 37.29 -6.49
C SER A 243 -10.34 35.90 -6.85
N ASP A 244 -9.48 34.93 -7.17
CA ASP A 244 -9.87 33.55 -7.46
C ASP A 244 -10.15 32.74 -6.17
N LEU A 245 -9.70 33.24 -5.01
CA LEU A 245 -9.83 32.61 -3.69
C LEU A 245 -11.07 33.10 -2.92
N LEU A 246 -11.67 34.22 -3.35
CA LEU A 246 -12.73 34.88 -2.60
C LEU A 246 -14.06 34.14 -2.74
N LEU A 247 -14.74 33.98 -1.59
CA LEU A 247 -16.11 33.47 -1.51
C LEU A 247 -17.14 34.60 -1.68
N VAL A 248 -18.34 34.24 -2.13
CA VAL A 248 -19.51 35.12 -2.12
C VAL A 248 -19.94 35.36 -0.66
N PRO A 249 -20.43 36.56 -0.29
CA PRO A 249 -20.83 36.86 1.09
C PRO A 249 -21.87 35.88 1.68
N GLU A 250 -22.79 35.36 0.86
CA GLU A 250 -23.76 34.34 1.27
C GLU A 250 -23.07 33.02 1.67
N GLY A 251 -22.10 32.57 0.85
CA GLY A 251 -21.31 31.38 1.14
C GLY A 251 -20.44 31.54 2.39
N GLU A 252 -19.85 32.71 2.60
CA GLU A 252 -19.08 33.01 3.81
C GLU A 252 -19.95 33.01 5.07
N LYS A 253 -21.18 33.54 4.99
CA LYS A 253 -22.13 33.50 6.11
C LYS A 253 -22.53 32.07 6.45
N HIS A 254 -22.82 31.25 5.44
CA HIS A 254 -23.14 29.85 5.63
C HIS A 254 -21.98 29.08 6.28
N ARG A 255 -20.75 29.24 5.75
CA ARG A 255 -19.52 28.65 6.30
C ARG A 255 -19.37 28.95 7.79
N LYS A 256 -19.53 30.22 8.19
CA LYS A 256 -19.45 30.63 9.60
C LYS A 256 -20.53 30.00 10.47
N SER A 257 -21.77 29.88 9.97
CA SER A 257 -22.87 29.23 10.70
C SER A 257 -22.57 27.76 10.97
N LYS A 258 -22.14 27.02 9.95
CA LYS A 258 -21.79 25.60 10.08
C LYS A 258 -20.56 25.34 10.93
N LEU A 259 -19.56 26.22 10.86
CA LEU A 259 -18.39 26.12 11.73
C LEU A 259 -18.72 26.41 13.20
N ALA A 260 -19.72 27.26 13.49
CA ALA A 260 -20.17 27.45 14.87
C ALA A 260 -20.82 26.17 15.44
N GLU A 261 -21.59 25.44 14.63
CA GLU A 261 -22.18 24.14 15.00
C GLU A 261 -21.12 23.10 15.40
N SER A 262 -19.89 23.20 14.87
CA SER A 262 -18.80 22.25 15.19
C SER A 262 -18.38 22.27 16.67
N GLN A 263 -18.50 23.41 17.36
CA GLN A 263 -18.16 23.53 18.78
C GLN A 263 -19.16 22.77 19.66
N GLU A 264 -20.45 22.87 19.34
CA GLU A 264 -21.51 22.12 20.01
C GLU A 264 -21.39 20.62 19.74
N LEU A 265 -21.02 20.27 18.51
CA LEU A 265 -20.81 18.87 18.11
C LEU A 265 -19.70 18.21 18.94
N GLY A 266 -18.62 18.94 19.23
CA GLY A 266 -17.55 18.45 20.11
C GLY A 266 -18.06 18.06 21.50
N LEU A 267 -18.94 18.86 22.09
CA LEU A 267 -19.58 18.53 23.37
C LEU A 267 -20.44 17.26 23.26
N LYS A 268 -21.25 17.14 22.20
CA LYS A 268 -22.11 15.96 21.95
C LYS A 268 -21.28 14.68 21.81
N VAL A 269 -20.15 14.74 21.10
CA VAL A 269 -19.24 13.60 20.97
C VAL A 269 -18.66 13.19 22.32
N HIS A 270 -18.28 14.14 23.17
CA HIS A 270 -17.78 13.82 24.52
C HIS A 270 -18.89 13.22 25.42
N LYS A 271 -20.14 13.70 25.32
CA LYS A 271 -21.29 13.07 26.01
C LYS A 271 -21.53 11.64 25.51
N ARG A 272 -21.51 11.42 24.19
CA ARG A 272 -21.62 10.10 23.58
C ARG A 272 -20.48 9.17 23.99
N PHE A 273 -19.26 9.69 24.08
CA PHE A 273 -18.12 8.95 24.60
C PHE A 273 -18.35 8.49 26.03
N LEU A 274 -18.95 9.33 26.88
CA LEU A 274 -19.31 8.98 28.25
C LEU A 274 -20.54 8.04 28.35
N GLY A 275 -21.35 7.94 27.30
CA GLY A 275 -22.61 7.18 27.30
C GLY A 275 -23.79 7.96 27.90
N LEU A 276 -23.67 9.29 27.99
CA LEU A 276 -24.72 10.19 28.47
C LEU A 276 -25.64 10.58 27.30
N SER A 277 -26.92 10.79 27.56
CA SER A 277 -27.87 11.31 26.56
C SER A 277 -27.61 12.80 26.27
N ASP A 278 -27.94 13.23 25.05
CA ASP A 278 -27.67 14.60 24.57
C ASP A 278 -28.32 15.69 25.45
N ASP A 279 -29.45 15.38 26.09
CA ASP A 279 -30.29 16.30 26.88
C ASP A 279 -29.78 16.58 28.31
N VAL A 280 -28.78 15.84 28.81
CA VAL A 280 -28.25 16.07 30.17
C VAL A 280 -27.33 17.29 30.16
N ASN A 281 -27.78 18.41 30.76
CA ASN A 281 -26.92 19.55 31.08
C ASN A 281 -26.09 19.24 32.34
N SER A 282 -25.09 18.38 32.21
CA SER A 282 -24.08 18.18 33.25
C SER A 282 -23.17 19.41 33.34
N GLY A 283 -22.74 19.76 34.56
CA GLY A 283 -21.81 20.87 34.75
C GLY A 283 -20.51 20.64 33.99
N THR A 284 -19.95 21.69 33.39
CA THR A 284 -18.72 21.60 32.56
C THR A 284 -17.54 21.00 33.32
N GLU A 285 -17.50 21.15 34.64
CA GLU A 285 -16.45 20.58 35.50
C GLU A 285 -16.67 19.09 35.81
N GLU A 286 -17.92 18.67 36.05
CA GLU A 286 -18.25 17.25 36.27
C GLU A 286 -17.94 16.42 35.04
N LEU A 287 -18.26 16.95 33.85
CA LEU A 287 -17.98 16.29 32.58
C LEU A 287 -16.46 16.13 32.36
N LYS A 288 -15.65 17.14 32.71
CA LYS A 288 -14.18 17.06 32.63
C LYS A 288 -13.61 16.00 33.56
N LEU A 289 -14.09 15.95 34.80
CA LEU A 289 -13.67 14.93 35.78
C LEU A 289 -14.03 13.52 35.30
N GLN A 290 -15.22 13.34 34.71
CA GLN A 290 -15.64 12.04 34.16
C GLN A 290 -14.80 11.62 32.93
N ILE A 291 -14.42 12.57 32.08
CA ILE A 291 -13.51 12.33 30.95
C ILE A 291 -12.15 11.90 31.47
N GLU A 292 -11.59 12.64 32.43
CA GLU A 292 -10.31 12.32 33.06
C GLU A 292 -10.32 10.93 33.67
N ASN A 293 -11.31 10.64 34.52
CA ASN A 293 -11.45 9.33 35.16
C ASN A 293 -11.55 8.21 34.13
N ARG A 294 -12.30 8.40 33.04
CA ARG A 294 -12.46 7.38 32.00
C ARG A 294 -11.17 7.18 31.19
N LEU A 295 -10.41 8.23 30.92
CA LEU A 295 -9.15 8.15 30.17
C LEU A 295 -8.03 7.57 31.03
N GLN A 296 -7.96 7.90 32.32
CA GLN A 296 -6.99 7.32 33.25
C GLN A 296 -7.28 5.84 33.53
N THR A 297 -8.55 5.46 33.71
CA THR A 297 -8.92 4.07 34.01
C THR A 297 -8.75 3.11 32.83
N LYS A 298 -9.09 3.54 31.61
CA LYS A 298 -9.05 2.69 30.40
C LYS A 298 -7.81 2.90 29.53
N GLY A 299 -6.95 3.85 29.90
CA GLY A 299 -5.67 4.11 29.26
C GLY A 299 -5.75 4.44 27.76
N PRO A 300 -4.80 3.96 26.94
CA PRO A 300 -4.64 4.38 25.54
C PRO A 300 -5.82 3.97 24.64
N SER A 301 -6.51 2.86 24.95
CA SER A 301 -7.66 2.39 24.18
C SER A 301 -8.83 3.38 24.22
N ALA A 302 -9.09 3.98 25.37
CA ALA A 302 -10.13 4.99 25.52
C ALA A 302 -9.79 6.31 24.82
N SER A 303 -8.51 6.71 24.81
CA SER A 303 -8.06 7.88 24.04
C SER A 303 -8.27 7.66 22.54
N ALA A 304 -7.85 6.51 22.01
CA ALA A 304 -8.02 6.18 20.60
C ALA A 304 -9.50 6.14 20.18
N LEU A 305 -10.38 5.63 21.04
CA LEU A 305 -11.83 5.64 20.80
C LEU A 305 -12.38 7.07 20.72
N LEU A 306 -12.01 7.93 21.67
CA LEU A 306 -12.44 9.33 21.69
C LEU A 306 -11.97 10.06 20.43
N ASP A 307 -10.72 9.83 20.03
CA ASP A 307 -10.15 10.48 18.87
C ASP A 307 -10.85 10.05 17.58
N ARG A 308 -11.12 8.75 17.41
CA ARG A 308 -11.86 8.23 16.25
C ARG A 308 -13.27 8.81 16.16
N LEU A 309 -14.00 8.87 17.28
CA LEU A 309 -15.35 9.45 17.32
C LEU A 309 -15.34 10.94 16.96
N MET A 310 -14.32 11.66 17.41
CA MET A 310 -14.21 13.09 17.14
C MET A 310 -13.81 13.35 15.69
N SER A 311 -12.77 12.69 15.18
CA SER A 311 -12.33 12.80 13.78
C SER A 311 -13.45 12.48 12.79
N SER A 312 -14.15 11.37 12.98
CA SER A 312 -15.28 10.99 12.10
C SER A 312 -16.37 12.07 12.08
N SER A 313 -16.73 12.60 13.24
CA SER A 313 -17.75 13.65 13.35
C SER A 313 -17.30 14.98 12.73
N MET A 314 -16.02 15.35 12.88
CA MET A 314 -15.46 16.58 12.29
C MET A 314 -15.28 16.49 10.76
N ASN A 315 -14.97 15.31 10.24
CA ASN A 315 -14.83 15.08 8.79
C ASN A 315 -16.18 15.21 8.07
N VAL A 316 -17.28 14.85 8.72
CA VAL A 316 -18.65 15.10 8.20
C VAL A 316 -18.90 16.60 8.04
N VAL A 317 -18.62 17.40 9.08
CA VAL A 317 -18.78 18.87 9.03
C VAL A 317 -17.93 19.48 7.91
N THR A 318 -16.68 19.04 7.78
CA THR A 318 -15.77 19.50 6.72
C THR A 318 -16.34 19.21 5.33
N SER A 319 -16.93 18.03 5.14
CA SER A 319 -17.50 17.61 3.87
C SER A 319 -18.79 18.38 3.53
N GLU A 320 -19.67 18.61 4.51
CA GLU A 320 -20.88 19.41 4.33
C GLU A 320 -20.56 20.85 3.89
N VAL A 321 -19.61 21.50 4.58
CA VAL A 321 -19.20 22.87 4.25
C VAL A 321 -18.60 22.93 2.84
N ASN A 322 -17.77 21.97 2.46
CA ASN A 322 -17.12 21.96 1.14
C ASN A 322 -18.11 21.70 0.00
N ASN A 323 -19.07 20.78 0.17
CA ASN A 323 -20.08 20.46 -0.85
C ASN A 323 -21.03 21.64 -1.14
N GLU A 324 -21.30 22.48 -0.15
CA GLU A 324 -22.13 23.68 -0.35
C GLU A 324 -21.34 24.82 -1.00
N LEU A 325 -20.09 25.02 -0.57
CA LEU A 325 -19.24 26.11 -1.07
C LEU A 325 -18.75 25.88 -2.50
N PHE A 326 -18.36 24.67 -2.88
CA PHE A 326 -17.83 24.37 -4.21
C PHE A 326 -18.86 23.59 -5.02
N PRO A 327 -19.29 24.05 -6.22
CA PRO A 327 -18.71 25.14 -7.03
C PRO A 327 -19.39 26.52 -6.90
N LYS A 328 -20.52 26.64 -6.20
CA LYS A 328 -21.41 27.82 -6.31
C LYS A 328 -21.02 29.02 -5.45
N GLY A 329 -20.33 28.78 -4.34
CA GLY A 329 -19.96 29.78 -3.32
C GLY A 329 -18.74 30.64 -3.68
N LEU A 330 -18.14 30.45 -4.85
CA LEU A 330 -16.99 31.23 -5.32
C LEU A 330 -17.42 32.55 -5.99
N SER A 331 -16.67 33.62 -5.73
CA SER A 331 -16.89 34.94 -6.35
C SER A 331 -16.69 34.87 -7.87
N LYS A 332 -15.56 34.30 -8.30
CA LYS A 332 -15.33 33.90 -9.70
C LYS A 332 -15.69 32.45 -9.89
N ARG A 333 -16.52 32.17 -10.88
CA ARG A 333 -16.93 30.81 -11.24
C ARG A 333 -15.99 30.19 -12.27
N PHE A 334 -15.96 28.87 -12.28
CA PHE A 334 -15.40 28.12 -13.41
C PHE A 334 -16.15 28.50 -14.70
N PRO A 335 -15.49 28.67 -15.86
CA PRO A 335 -14.06 28.45 -16.15
C PRO A 335 -13.16 29.69 -15.96
N HIS A 336 -13.71 30.83 -15.50
CA HIS A 336 -12.94 32.08 -15.32
C HIS A 336 -12.07 32.10 -14.07
N ASN A 337 -12.40 31.26 -13.08
CA ASN A 337 -11.57 31.07 -11.90
C ASN A 337 -10.38 30.16 -12.24
N CYS A 338 -9.19 30.74 -12.22
CA CYS A 338 -7.96 30.06 -12.63
C CYS A 338 -7.53 28.96 -11.63
N LEU A 339 -7.72 29.15 -10.32
CA LEU A 339 -7.43 28.11 -9.33
C LEU A 339 -8.39 26.92 -9.46
N SER A 340 -9.68 27.20 -9.67
CA SER A 340 -10.67 26.16 -9.95
C SER A 340 -10.34 25.44 -11.25
N LEU A 341 -9.91 26.16 -12.29
CA LEU A 341 -9.50 25.56 -13.57
C LEU A 341 -8.32 24.60 -13.38
N MET A 342 -7.25 25.01 -12.67
CA MET A 342 -6.08 24.15 -12.44
C MET A 342 -6.41 22.87 -11.67
N THR A 343 -7.17 23.00 -10.59
CA THR A 343 -7.47 21.88 -9.68
C THR A 343 -8.48 20.89 -10.27
N THR A 344 -9.55 21.37 -10.88
CA THR A 344 -10.60 20.51 -11.47
C THR A 344 -10.14 19.78 -12.73
N THR A 345 -9.35 20.44 -13.58
CA THR A 345 -8.80 19.83 -14.81
C THR A 345 -7.60 18.92 -14.53
N GLY A 346 -7.01 19.04 -13.33
CA GLY A 346 -5.88 18.24 -12.88
C GLY A 346 -4.52 18.75 -13.33
N ALA A 347 -4.41 20.01 -13.74
CA ALA A 347 -3.13 20.63 -14.12
C ALA A 347 -2.14 20.63 -12.95
N LYS A 348 -2.54 21.20 -11.81
CA LYS A 348 -1.79 21.20 -10.55
C LYS A 348 -2.75 21.40 -9.38
N GLY A 349 -2.47 20.71 -8.27
CA GLY A 349 -3.28 20.75 -7.06
C GLY A 349 -4.55 19.90 -7.13
N GLY A 350 -5.08 19.55 -5.96
CA GLY A 350 -6.36 18.86 -5.80
C GLY A 350 -7.48 19.80 -5.35
N LEU A 351 -8.72 19.29 -5.34
CA LEU A 351 -9.85 20.01 -4.72
C LEU A 351 -9.61 20.24 -3.22
N VAL A 352 -8.92 19.31 -2.57
CA VAL A 352 -8.43 19.41 -1.19
C VAL A 352 -7.65 20.71 -0.97
N ASN A 353 -6.60 20.95 -1.75
CA ASN A 353 -5.75 22.14 -1.62
C ASN A 353 -6.59 23.41 -1.79
N PHE A 354 -7.51 23.40 -2.76
CA PHE A 354 -8.40 24.53 -2.99
C PHE A 354 -9.33 24.81 -1.78
N THR A 355 -9.88 23.74 -1.20
CA THR A 355 -10.75 23.83 -0.01
C THR A 355 -9.98 24.31 1.21
N GLN A 356 -8.73 23.89 1.42
CA GLN A 356 -7.91 24.37 2.54
C GLN A 356 -7.56 25.85 2.43
N ILE A 357 -7.34 26.34 1.21
CA ILE A 357 -7.05 27.76 0.98
C ILE A 357 -8.30 28.62 1.21
N SER A 358 -9.45 28.22 0.66
CA SER A 358 -10.64 29.10 0.58
C SER A 358 -11.76 28.76 1.58
N SER A 359 -11.82 27.54 2.11
CA SER A 359 -12.88 27.06 3.03
C SER A 359 -12.37 26.90 4.47
N LEU A 360 -11.63 25.82 4.75
CA LEU A 360 -11.08 25.48 6.07
C LEU A 360 -10.00 24.40 5.96
N LEU A 361 -9.05 24.34 6.89
CA LEU A 361 -8.01 23.30 6.92
C LEU A 361 -8.54 21.91 7.34
N GLY A 362 -9.36 21.88 8.38
CA GLY A 362 -10.01 20.66 8.91
C GLY A 362 -9.27 20.04 10.09
N GLN A 363 -9.63 18.79 10.42
CA GLN A 363 -9.00 18.03 11.50
C GLN A 363 -7.54 17.70 11.15
N GLN A 364 -6.59 18.05 12.02
CA GLN A 364 -5.20 17.60 11.92
C GLN A 364 -5.05 16.25 12.62
N GLU A 365 -4.47 15.29 11.92
CA GLU A 365 -4.20 13.95 12.42
C GLU A 365 -2.71 13.64 12.38
N LEU A 366 -2.20 13.03 13.45
CA LEU A 366 -0.81 12.67 13.68
C LEU A 366 -0.77 11.16 13.92
N GLU A 367 -0.06 10.41 13.08
CA GLU A 367 -0.01 8.92 13.15
C GLU A 367 -1.41 8.25 13.25
N GLY A 368 -2.43 8.83 12.59
CA GLY A 368 -3.81 8.35 12.64
C GLY A 368 -4.56 8.63 13.93
N ARG A 369 -3.99 9.42 14.83
CA ARG A 369 -4.62 9.94 16.06
C ARG A 369 -4.79 11.45 15.96
N ARG A 370 -5.49 12.03 16.93
CA ARG A 370 -5.56 13.49 17.05
C ARG A 370 -4.31 14.02 17.74
N VAL A 371 -4.25 15.35 17.85
CA VAL A 371 -3.19 16.05 18.59
C VAL A 371 -2.97 15.43 19.97
N PRO A 372 -1.71 15.11 20.33
CA PRO A 372 -1.39 14.49 21.61
C PRO A 372 -1.71 15.43 22.78
N ARG A 373 -2.03 14.81 23.93
CA ARG A 373 -2.28 15.53 25.19
C ARG A 373 -1.08 15.37 26.12
N MET A 374 -0.74 16.43 26.83
CA MET A 374 0.22 16.41 27.93
C MET A 374 -0.36 15.64 29.13
N SER A 375 0.49 15.25 30.07
CA SER A 375 0.08 14.62 31.34
C SER A 375 -0.94 15.45 32.14
N SER A 376 -0.93 16.78 31.97
CA SER A 376 -1.93 17.70 32.53
C SER A 376 -3.32 17.64 31.88
N GLY A 377 -3.52 16.78 30.87
CA GLY A 377 -4.77 16.67 30.10
C GLY A 377 -4.96 17.79 29.07
N LYS A 378 -3.97 18.67 28.91
CA LYS A 378 -3.97 19.80 27.97
C LYS A 378 -3.26 19.43 26.66
N THR A 379 -3.79 19.87 25.53
CA THR A 379 -3.11 19.79 24.23
C THR A 379 -2.12 20.92 24.02
N LEU A 380 -2.46 22.13 24.49
CA LEU A 380 -1.57 23.29 24.60
C LEU A 380 -1.77 24.03 25.91
N PRO A 381 -0.76 24.79 26.40
CA PRO A 381 -0.87 25.56 27.64
C PRO A 381 -2.03 26.57 27.67
N CYS A 382 -2.46 27.05 26.50
CA CYS A 382 -3.56 28.00 26.34
C CYS A 382 -4.96 27.37 26.46
N PHE A 383 -5.08 26.04 26.34
CA PHE A 383 -6.35 25.34 26.51
C PHE A 383 -6.55 24.93 27.97
N SER A 384 -7.83 24.84 28.35
CA SER A 384 -8.19 24.28 29.65
C SER A 384 -7.89 22.78 29.69
N ALA A 385 -7.64 22.24 30.89
CA ALA A 385 -7.49 20.79 31.02
C ALA A 385 -8.80 20.10 30.58
N TRP A 386 -8.66 19.02 29.81
CA TRP A 386 -9.77 18.22 29.28
C TRP A 386 -10.81 19.03 28.50
N ASP A 387 -10.35 20.00 27.72
CA ASP A 387 -11.19 20.81 26.87
C ASP A 387 -11.95 19.95 25.84
N THR A 388 -13.28 20.14 25.78
CA THR A 388 -14.18 19.38 24.90
C THR A 388 -14.33 20.02 23.52
N SER A 389 -13.79 21.22 23.33
CA SER A 389 -13.88 21.93 22.06
C SER A 389 -13.13 21.19 20.95
N ALA A 390 -13.68 21.27 19.73
CA ALA A 390 -13.05 20.69 18.54
C ALA A 390 -11.65 21.27 18.29
N ARG A 391 -11.52 22.60 18.47
CA ARG A 391 -10.28 23.36 18.28
C ARG A 391 -9.16 22.88 19.19
N ALA A 392 -9.45 22.55 20.45
CA ALA A 392 -8.42 22.09 21.39
C ALA A 392 -7.75 20.79 20.94
N GLY A 393 -8.46 19.91 20.23
CA GLY A 393 -7.87 18.68 19.70
C GLY A 393 -7.61 18.72 18.19
N GLY A 394 -7.19 19.88 17.67
CA GLY A 394 -6.61 20.00 16.33
C GLY A 394 -7.59 20.20 15.18
N PHE A 395 -8.86 20.51 15.42
CA PHE A 395 -9.78 20.92 14.36
C PHE A 395 -9.57 22.39 14.00
N ILE A 396 -9.06 22.66 12.80
CA ILE A 396 -8.76 24.02 12.32
C ILE A 396 -9.93 24.52 11.47
N SER A 397 -10.71 25.45 12.02
CA SER A 397 -11.85 26.08 11.34
C SER A 397 -11.43 27.21 10.38
N ASP A 398 -10.23 27.75 10.58
CA ASP A 398 -9.68 28.81 9.74
C ASP A 398 -9.02 28.25 8.48
N ARG A 399 -8.65 29.16 7.58
CA ARG A 399 -8.16 28.89 6.23
C ARG A 399 -6.92 29.70 5.93
N PHE A 400 -6.10 29.25 4.97
CA PHE A 400 -4.89 29.99 4.60
C PHE A 400 -5.16 31.41 4.12
N LEU A 401 -6.31 31.66 3.46
CA LEU A 401 -6.67 32.99 2.97
C LEU A 401 -6.82 34.04 4.09
N SER A 402 -7.38 33.67 5.25
CA SER A 402 -7.58 34.59 6.38
C SER A 402 -6.45 34.56 7.40
N GLY A 403 -5.50 33.63 7.26
CA GLY A 403 -4.52 33.30 8.28
C GLY A 403 -5.07 32.35 9.35
N LEU A 404 -4.14 31.72 10.07
CA LEU A 404 -4.42 30.78 11.16
C LEU A 404 -4.18 31.45 12.51
N HIS A 405 -4.94 31.05 13.53
CA HIS A 405 -4.64 31.44 14.90
C HIS A 405 -3.39 30.72 15.41
N LEU A 406 -2.72 31.28 16.43
CA LEU A 406 -1.46 30.74 16.95
C LEU A 406 -1.58 29.29 17.44
N GLN A 407 -2.71 28.91 18.06
CA GLN A 407 -2.92 27.53 18.51
C GLN A 407 -3.03 26.55 17.33
N GLU A 408 -3.78 26.95 16.31
CA GLU A 408 -4.03 26.15 15.10
C GLU A 408 -2.76 26.04 14.24
N TYR A 409 -2.00 27.14 14.14
CA TYR A 409 -0.70 27.17 13.48
C TYR A 409 0.25 26.12 14.07
N TYR A 410 0.32 26.03 15.40
CA TYR A 410 1.19 25.06 16.06
C TYR A 410 0.79 23.60 15.76
N PHE A 411 -0.51 23.29 15.78
CA PHE A 411 -1.00 21.96 15.40
C PHE A 411 -0.73 21.64 13.93
N HIS A 412 -0.83 22.64 13.05
CA HIS A 412 -0.50 22.47 11.64
C HIS A 412 1.01 22.20 11.44
N CYS A 413 1.89 22.87 12.21
CA CYS A 413 3.32 22.58 12.20
C CYS A 413 3.64 21.16 12.66
N MET A 414 2.92 20.62 13.66
CA MET A 414 3.07 19.22 14.07
C MET A 414 2.77 18.28 12.90
N ALA A 415 1.64 18.48 12.22
CA ALA A 415 1.23 17.65 11.09
C ALA A 415 2.22 17.74 9.91
N GLY A 416 2.73 18.94 9.63
CA GLY A 416 3.76 19.13 8.60
C GLY A 416 5.07 18.41 8.94
N ARG A 417 5.49 18.41 10.21
CA ARG A 417 6.71 17.73 10.66
C ARG A 417 6.58 16.21 10.63
N ASP A 418 5.41 15.67 10.95
CA ASP A 418 5.12 14.23 10.90
C ASP A 418 5.40 13.67 9.50
N GLY A 419 4.88 14.32 8.46
CA GLY A 419 5.13 13.94 7.06
C GLY A 419 6.60 14.02 6.62
N LEU A 420 7.37 14.97 7.16
CA LEU A 420 8.82 15.10 6.90
C LEU A 420 9.62 13.98 7.55
N VAL A 421 9.31 13.65 8.81
CA VAL A 421 9.99 12.57 9.55
C VAL A 421 9.71 11.22 8.89
N ASP A 422 8.46 10.97 8.49
CA ASP A 422 8.07 9.77 7.78
C ASP A 422 8.83 9.58 6.47
N THR A 423 9.06 10.67 5.72
CA THR A 423 9.80 10.63 4.47
C THR A 423 11.28 10.30 4.72
N ALA A 424 11.88 10.84 5.78
CA ALA A 424 13.29 10.61 6.10
C ALA A 424 13.56 9.17 6.55
N VAL A 425 12.71 8.59 7.41
CA VAL A 425 12.94 7.26 8.00
C VAL A 425 12.49 6.12 7.08
N LYS A 426 11.38 6.29 6.33
CA LYS A 426 10.76 5.17 5.62
C LYS A 426 11.38 4.92 4.24
N THR A 427 12.11 5.87 3.67
CA THR A 427 12.68 5.76 2.32
C THR A 427 13.79 4.71 2.21
N SER A 428 14.67 4.57 3.20
CA SER A 428 15.74 3.55 3.22
C SER A 428 15.15 2.13 3.13
N ARG A 429 14.10 1.87 3.90
CA ARG A 429 13.43 0.55 4.03
C ARG A 429 12.89 0.00 2.70
N SER A 430 12.33 0.87 1.87
CA SER A 430 11.76 0.45 0.57
C SER A 430 12.83 0.05 -0.46
N GLY A 431 14.02 0.64 -0.39
CA GLY A 431 15.12 0.32 -1.31
C GLY A 431 15.68 -1.10 -1.10
N TYR A 432 15.85 -1.49 0.17
CA TYR A 432 16.31 -2.83 0.52
C TYR A 432 15.33 -3.92 0.06
N LEU A 433 14.02 -3.73 0.32
CA LEU A 433 12.97 -4.65 -0.16
C LEU A 433 13.05 -4.88 -1.69
N GLN A 434 13.22 -3.80 -2.46
CA GLN A 434 13.35 -3.91 -3.92
C GLN A 434 14.60 -4.70 -4.32
N ARG A 435 15.75 -4.46 -3.69
CA ARG A 435 17.00 -5.20 -3.95
C ARG A 435 16.83 -6.69 -3.70
N CYS A 436 16.22 -7.06 -2.57
CA CYS A 436 15.95 -8.45 -2.20
C CYS A 436 15.07 -9.16 -3.23
N LEU A 437 14.00 -8.49 -3.70
CA LEU A 437 13.13 -9.04 -4.74
C LEU A 437 13.85 -9.18 -6.08
N VAL A 438 14.58 -8.15 -6.52
CA VAL A 438 15.29 -8.17 -7.81
C VAL A 438 16.33 -9.30 -7.82
N LYS A 439 17.09 -9.49 -6.75
CA LYS A 439 18.14 -10.52 -6.68
C LYS A 439 17.59 -11.95 -6.65
N ASN A 440 16.44 -12.17 -6.02
CA ASN A 440 15.80 -13.49 -6.04
C ASN A 440 15.13 -13.80 -7.39
N LEU A 441 14.59 -12.78 -8.06
CA LEU A 441 13.80 -12.94 -9.28
C LEU A 441 14.59 -12.65 -10.57
N GLU A 442 15.87 -12.28 -10.50
CA GLU A 442 16.64 -11.86 -11.68
C GLU A 442 16.75 -12.94 -12.76
N CYS A 443 16.71 -14.22 -12.39
CA CYS A 443 16.83 -15.33 -13.31
C CYS A 443 15.53 -15.68 -14.05
N LEU A 444 14.38 -15.14 -13.64
CA LEU A 444 13.08 -15.50 -14.22
C LEU A 444 12.84 -14.81 -15.56
N ARG A 445 12.77 -15.62 -16.62
CA ARG A 445 12.50 -15.17 -17.99
C ARG A 445 11.45 -16.04 -18.69
N VAL A 446 10.81 -15.48 -19.71
CA VAL A 446 9.91 -16.24 -20.59
C VAL A 446 10.74 -17.06 -21.58
N HIS A 447 10.51 -18.36 -21.67
CA HIS A 447 11.15 -19.23 -22.67
C HIS A 447 10.35 -19.30 -23.97
N TYR A 448 10.94 -19.86 -25.03
CA TYR A 448 10.31 -20.00 -26.36
C TYR A 448 9.04 -20.86 -26.39
N ASP A 449 8.82 -21.67 -25.36
CA ASP A 449 7.59 -22.44 -25.14
C ASP A 449 6.52 -21.65 -24.35
N TYR A 450 6.77 -20.37 -24.05
CA TYR A 450 5.97 -19.45 -23.24
C TYR A 450 5.87 -19.81 -21.74
N SER A 451 6.65 -20.80 -21.28
CA SER A 451 6.81 -21.06 -19.85
C SER A 451 7.78 -20.04 -19.23
N VAL A 452 7.58 -19.73 -17.94
CA VAL A 452 8.52 -18.93 -17.16
C VAL A 452 9.39 -19.88 -16.35
N ARG A 453 10.71 -19.76 -16.54
CA ARG A 453 11.67 -20.65 -15.90
C ARG A 453 12.75 -19.87 -15.17
N ASP A 454 13.31 -20.52 -14.16
CA ASP A 454 14.53 -20.08 -13.47
C ASP A 454 15.78 -20.59 -14.22
N SER A 455 16.95 -20.09 -13.83
CA SER A 455 18.27 -20.37 -14.40
C SER A 455 18.63 -21.86 -14.39
N ASP A 456 18.16 -22.63 -13.42
CA ASP A 456 18.36 -24.09 -13.31
C ASP A 456 17.48 -24.90 -14.27
N GLY A 457 16.55 -24.25 -14.97
CA GLY A 457 15.58 -24.85 -15.87
C GLY A 457 14.25 -25.24 -15.20
N SER A 458 14.11 -24.99 -13.89
CA SER A 458 12.87 -25.22 -13.14
C SER A 458 11.74 -24.33 -13.67
N ILE A 459 10.55 -24.92 -13.84
CA ILE A 459 9.38 -24.20 -14.38
C ILE A 459 8.61 -23.58 -13.22
N ILE A 460 8.61 -22.25 -13.13
CA ILE A 460 7.85 -21.50 -12.12
C ILE A 460 6.40 -21.30 -12.58
N GLN A 461 6.20 -20.94 -13.85
CA GLN A 461 4.85 -20.81 -14.43
C GLN A 461 4.80 -21.49 -15.80
N PHE A 462 3.69 -22.16 -16.10
CA PHE A 462 3.44 -22.71 -17.44
C PHE A 462 3.13 -21.63 -18.47
N ARG A 463 2.54 -20.51 -18.03
CA ARG A 463 2.29 -19.32 -18.84
C ARG A 463 2.45 -18.10 -17.94
N TYR A 464 3.16 -17.09 -18.43
CA TYR A 464 3.35 -15.84 -17.68
C TYR A 464 2.00 -15.25 -17.24
N GLY A 465 1.80 -15.08 -15.93
CA GLY A 465 0.60 -14.46 -15.41
C GLY A 465 -0.71 -15.20 -15.72
N GLU A 466 -0.64 -16.53 -15.92
CA GLU A 466 -1.74 -17.44 -16.29
C GLU A 466 -2.35 -17.23 -17.70
N ASP A 467 -2.24 -16.04 -18.28
CA ASP A 467 -2.77 -15.71 -19.61
C ASP A 467 -1.70 -15.55 -20.70
N GLY A 468 -0.42 -15.41 -20.33
CA GLY A 468 0.72 -15.24 -21.23
C GLY A 468 0.86 -13.83 -21.81
N VAL A 469 0.07 -12.85 -21.36
CA VAL A 469 -0.02 -11.52 -21.96
C VAL A 469 0.96 -10.54 -21.32
N ASP A 470 1.59 -9.70 -22.15
CA ASP A 470 2.42 -8.60 -21.69
C ASP A 470 1.55 -7.46 -21.08
N VAL A 471 1.92 -7.01 -19.89
CA VAL A 471 1.24 -5.93 -19.16
C VAL A 471 1.22 -4.63 -19.98
N LEU A 472 2.27 -4.35 -20.77
CA LEU A 472 2.37 -3.14 -21.61
C LEU A 472 1.32 -3.11 -22.74
N LYS A 473 0.83 -4.29 -23.15
CA LYS A 473 -0.13 -4.47 -24.25
C LYS A 473 -1.55 -4.84 -23.75
N THR A 474 -1.75 -4.92 -22.43
CA THR A 474 -3.02 -5.40 -21.83
C THR A 474 -4.19 -4.42 -21.95
N SER A 475 -3.93 -3.10 -21.87
CA SER A 475 -4.98 -2.08 -21.67
C SER A 475 -6.17 -2.17 -22.64
N TYR A 476 -5.93 -2.28 -23.96
CA TYR A 476 -7.02 -2.25 -24.95
C TYR A 476 -7.62 -3.63 -25.27
N LEU A 477 -7.08 -4.74 -24.74
CA LEU A 477 -7.54 -6.09 -25.08
C LEU A 477 -9.02 -6.32 -24.77
N THR A 478 -9.49 -5.84 -23.62
CA THR A 478 -10.89 -6.01 -23.17
C THR A 478 -11.82 -4.91 -23.69
N GLN A 479 -11.30 -3.86 -24.35
CA GLN A 479 -12.08 -2.72 -24.86
C GLN A 479 -12.69 -3.01 -26.24
N PHE A 480 -13.48 -4.07 -26.33
CA PHE A 480 -14.05 -4.58 -27.58
C PHE A 480 -14.87 -3.53 -28.35
N LYS A 481 -15.56 -2.62 -27.64
CA LYS A 481 -16.36 -1.56 -28.28
C LYS A 481 -15.51 -0.58 -29.09
N THR A 482 -14.38 -0.15 -28.54
CA THR A 482 -13.48 0.79 -29.21
C THR A 482 -12.72 0.11 -30.34
N LEU A 483 -12.26 -1.13 -30.13
CA LEU A 483 -11.62 -1.94 -31.16
C LEU A 483 -12.56 -2.26 -32.33
N ALA A 484 -13.85 -2.51 -32.05
CA ALA A 484 -14.86 -2.77 -33.08
C ALA A 484 -15.11 -1.56 -34.00
N VAL A 485 -15.13 -0.34 -33.44
CA VAL A 485 -15.25 0.89 -34.23
C VAL A 485 -14.04 1.06 -35.16
N ASN A 486 -12.83 0.77 -34.66
CA ASN A 486 -11.57 0.99 -35.37
C ASN A 486 -10.98 -0.29 -36.00
N HIS A 487 -11.81 -1.29 -36.33
CA HIS A 487 -11.35 -2.60 -36.80
C HIS A 487 -10.44 -2.54 -38.05
N ALA A 488 -10.67 -1.58 -38.95
CA ALA A 488 -9.86 -1.39 -40.16
C ALA A 488 -8.43 -0.91 -39.87
N LEU A 489 -8.23 -0.15 -38.78
CA LEU A 489 -6.90 0.25 -38.33
C LEU A 489 -6.16 -0.91 -37.70
N LEU A 490 -6.88 -1.68 -36.86
CA LEU A 490 -6.33 -2.84 -36.19
C LEU A 490 -5.88 -3.93 -37.19
N SER A 491 -6.68 -4.20 -38.22
CA SER A 491 -6.30 -5.18 -39.25
C SER A 491 -5.03 -4.79 -40.00
N LYS A 492 -4.85 -3.49 -40.28
CA LYS A 492 -3.62 -2.96 -40.89
C LYS A 492 -2.42 -3.07 -39.96
N ARG A 493 -2.60 -2.81 -38.65
CA ARG A 493 -1.53 -2.92 -37.65
C ARG A 493 -1.00 -4.33 -37.53
N ILE A 494 -1.90 -5.31 -37.47
CA ILE A 494 -1.55 -6.73 -37.33
C ILE A 494 -0.98 -7.30 -38.64
N GLY A 495 -1.11 -6.58 -39.76
CA GLY A 495 -0.60 -7.01 -41.06
C GLY A 495 -1.44 -8.10 -41.71
N VAL A 496 -2.71 -8.22 -41.34
CA VAL A 496 -3.63 -9.19 -41.96
C VAL A 496 -4.00 -8.70 -43.36
N ASN A 497 -3.29 -9.20 -44.37
CA ASN A 497 -3.75 -9.09 -45.74
C ASN A 497 -4.93 -10.05 -45.93
N THR A 498 -5.93 -9.64 -46.72
CA THR A 498 -7.08 -10.48 -47.09
C THR A 498 -6.70 -11.78 -47.82
N ALA A 499 -5.42 -11.96 -48.17
CA ALA A 499 -4.86 -13.17 -48.76
C ALA A 499 -4.48 -14.27 -47.74
N ASP A 500 -4.36 -13.94 -46.43
CA ASP A 500 -4.00 -14.90 -45.38
C ASP A 500 -5.21 -15.62 -44.76
N GLU A 501 -6.40 -15.49 -45.38
CA GLU A 501 -7.60 -16.26 -44.98
C GLU A 501 -7.33 -17.79 -45.00
N ALA A 502 -6.37 -18.27 -45.79
CA ALA A 502 -5.98 -19.69 -45.89
C ALA A 502 -4.95 -20.15 -44.82
N LEU A 503 -4.07 -19.26 -44.32
CA LEU A 503 -3.07 -19.60 -43.29
C LEU A 503 -3.69 -19.75 -41.90
N CYS A 504 -4.83 -19.10 -41.65
CA CYS A 504 -5.57 -19.18 -40.40
C CYS A 504 -6.32 -20.50 -40.20
N GLU A 505 -6.62 -21.27 -41.25
CA GLU A 505 -7.27 -22.58 -41.13
C GLU A 505 -6.29 -23.66 -40.63
N ASN A 506 -5.00 -23.55 -40.97
CA ASN A 506 -3.95 -24.49 -40.54
C ASN A 506 -3.40 -24.22 -39.13
N ARG A 507 -3.74 -23.08 -38.50
CA ARG A 507 -3.33 -22.72 -37.12
C ARG A 507 -4.39 -23.03 -36.06
N GLN A 508 -5.19 -24.10 -36.23
CA GLN A 508 -6.15 -24.52 -35.21
C GLN A 508 -5.48 -24.82 -33.86
N SER A 509 -4.24 -25.33 -33.85
CA SER A 509 -3.45 -25.55 -32.63
C SER A 509 -3.00 -24.26 -31.93
N SER A 510 -2.85 -23.15 -32.67
CA SER A 510 -2.47 -21.85 -32.08
C SER A 510 -3.65 -21.14 -31.37
N PHE A 511 -4.89 -21.57 -31.60
CA PHE A 511 -6.07 -20.99 -30.95
C PHE A 511 -6.34 -21.55 -29.54
N GLU A 512 -5.64 -22.61 -29.12
CA GLU A 512 -5.61 -23.11 -27.73
C GLU A 512 -4.72 -22.25 -26.80
N MET A 513 -4.00 -21.27 -27.37
CA MET A 513 -3.18 -20.33 -26.61
C MET A 513 -3.98 -19.15 -26.02
N VAL A 514 -5.23 -18.95 -26.44
CA VAL A 514 -6.05 -17.84 -25.94
C VAL A 514 -6.69 -18.22 -24.60
N SER A 515 -6.60 -17.32 -23.62
CA SER A 515 -7.22 -17.50 -22.30
C SER A 515 -8.74 -17.74 -22.40
N ASP A 516 -9.23 -18.71 -21.62
CA ASP A 516 -10.66 -19.03 -21.55
C ASP A 516 -11.50 -17.85 -21.06
N ALA A 517 -10.98 -17.06 -20.11
CA ALA A 517 -11.64 -15.87 -19.60
C ALA A 517 -11.90 -14.85 -20.74
N PHE A 518 -10.85 -14.54 -21.52
CA PHE A 518 -10.96 -13.65 -22.67
C PHE A 518 -11.94 -14.19 -23.73
N HIS A 519 -11.89 -15.49 -24.01
CA HIS A 519 -12.82 -16.14 -24.92
C HIS A 519 -14.28 -16.05 -24.45
N GLN A 520 -14.55 -16.18 -23.15
CA GLN A 520 -15.89 -16.03 -22.58
C GLN A 520 -16.38 -14.59 -22.69
N GLU A 521 -15.55 -13.60 -22.38
CA GLU A 521 -15.89 -12.18 -22.52
C GLU A 521 -16.17 -11.80 -23.97
N LEU A 522 -15.32 -12.23 -24.90
CA LEU A 522 -15.49 -11.99 -26.33
C LEU A 522 -16.79 -12.62 -26.87
N LYS A 523 -17.09 -13.86 -26.46
CA LYS A 523 -18.37 -14.53 -26.79
C LYS A 523 -19.55 -13.75 -26.22
N GLY A 524 -19.45 -13.25 -24.98
CA GLY A 524 -20.45 -12.41 -24.34
C GLY A 524 -20.71 -11.12 -25.11
N PHE A 525 -19.66 -10.43 -25.52
CA PHE A 525 -19.75 -9.19 -26.31
C PHE A 525 -20.36 -9.43 -27.70
N ILE A 526 -19.95 -10.48 -28.42
CA ILE A 526 -20.53 -10.83 -29.73
C ILE A 526 -22.02 -11.15 -29.60
N LYS A 527 -22.44 -11.85 -28.52
CA LYS A 527 -23.86 -12.10 -28.24
C LYS A 527 -24.63 -10.79 -27.96
N MET A 528 -24.02 -9.84 -27.25
CA MET A 528 -24.61 -8.52 -27.00
C MET A 528 -24.81 -7.74 -28.30
N LEU A 529 -23.81 -7.73 -29.19
CA LEU A 529 -23.90 -7.10 -30.51
C LEU A 529 -24.98 -7.74 -31.40
N ALA A 530 -25.21 -9.04 -31.25
CA ALA A 530 -26.29 -9.72 -31.97
C ALA A 530 -27.68 -9.21 -31.58
N LYS A 531 -27.87 -8.85 -30.29
CA LYS A 531 -29.13 -8.34 -29.74
C LYS A 531 -29.34 -6.84 -30.01
N ASN A 532 -28.29 -6.03 -29.90
CA ASN A 532 -28.37 -4.57 -30.03
C ASN A 532 -27.96 -4.08 -31.43
N LYS A 533 -28.88 -4.15 -32.41
CA LYS A 533 -28.65 -3.64 -33.79
C LYS A 533 -28.48 -2.11 -33.90
N ARG A 534 -28.71 -1.35 -32.81
CA ARG A 534 -28.82 0.13 -32.82
C ARG A 534 -27.50 0.90 -32.63
N ASP A 535 -26.38 0.21 -32.37
CA ASP A 535 -25.15 0.90 -31.93
C ASP A 535 -24.25 1.48 -33.06
N GLY A 536 -24.70 1.49 -34.31
CA GLY A 536 -23.96 2.11 -35.42
C GLY A 536 -22.60 1.47 -35.72
N LEU A 537 -22.37 0.25 -35.21
CA LEU A 537 -21.19 -0.56 -35.48
C LEU A 537 -21.39 -1.28 -36.81
N HIS A 538 -20.43 -1.18 -37.73
CA HIS A 538 -20.44 -1.82 -39.06
C HIS A 538 -20.34 -3.37 -39.02
N LEU A 539 -20.73 -4.02 -37.90
CA LEU A 539 -20.61 -5.47 -37.62
C LEU A 539 -21.98 -6.18 -37.65
N SER A 540 -22.84 -5.79 -38.58
CA SER A 540 -24.23 -6.29 -38.63
C SER A 540 -24.33 -7.72 -39.18
N LYS A 541 -23.43 -8.14 -40.09
CA LYS A 541 -23.46 -9.46 -40.73
C LYS A 541 -22.71 -10.50 -39.90
N GLN A 542 -23.14 -11.76 -39.99
CA GLN A 542 -22.53 -12.88 -39.27
C GLN A 542 -21.05 -13.10 -39.67
N ARG A 543 -20.70 -12.88 -40.95
CA ARG A 543 -19.32 -12.93 -41.46
C ARG A 543 -18.42 -11.89 -40.79
N ASP A 544 -18.91 -10.66 -40.63
CA ASP A 544 -18.12 -9.58 -40.02
C ASP A 544 -17.84 -9.85 -38.53
N ARG A 545 -18.79 -10.49 -37.83
CA ARG A 545 -18.60 -10.92 -36.43
C ARG A 545 -17.56 -12.02 -36.31
N LEU A 546 -17.55 -12.98 -37.25
CA LEU A 546 -16.54 -14.04 -37.28
C LEU A 546 -15.15 -13.46 -37.60
N ASN A 547 -15.07 -12.55 -38.55
CA ASN A 547 -13.83 -11.84 -38.88
C ASN A 547 -13.32 -11.00 -37.71
N PHE A 548 -14.21 -10.31 -37.00
CA PHE A 548 -13.85 -9.58 -35.78
C PHE A 548 -13.35 -10.52 -34.68
N LYS A 549 -14.00 -11.67 -34.47
CA LYS A 549 -13.51 -12.69 -33.51
C LYS A 549 -12.10 -13.16 -33.87
N ARG A 550 -11.84 -13.47 -35.15
CA ARG A 550 -10.51 -13.85 -35.64
C ARG A 550 -9.48 -12.74 -35.40
N LEU A 551 -9.84 -11.50 -35.72
CA LEU A 551 -8.99 -10.34 -35.50
C LEU A 551 -8.64 -10.14 -34.02
N MET A 552 -9.60 -10.33 -33.11
CA MET A 552 -9.35 -10.24 -31.66
C MET A 552 -8.43 -11.35 -31.18
N ASN A 553 -8.58 -12.57 -31.68
CA ASN A 553 -7.68 -13.68 -31.33
C ASN A 553 -6.26 -13.42 -31.84
N LEU A 554 -6.09 -12.88 -33.05
CA LEU A 554 -4.78 -12.47 -33.55
C LEU A 554 -4.19 -11.32 -32.75
N ASN A 555 -5.03 -10.35 -32.34
CA ASN A 555 -4.59 -9.26 -31.48
C ASN A 555 -4.08 -9.79 -30.13
N PHE A 556 -4.79 -10.73 -29.52
CA PHE A 556 -4.38 -11.40 -28.28
C PHE A 556 -3.01 -12.07 -28.45
N LEU A 557 -2.81 -12.85 -29.51
CA LEU A 557 -1.52 -13.50 -29.79
C LEU A 557 -0.38 -12.50 -29.99
N SER A 558 -0.64 -11.35 -30.62
CA SER A 558 0.36 -10.28 -30.77
C SER A 558 0.67 -9.53 -29.47
N SER A 559 -0.17 -9.69 -28.45
CA SER A 559 -0.04 -9.09 -27.13
C SER A 559 0.61 -10.02 -26.10
N CYS A 560 0.92 -11.27 -26.47
CA CYS A 560 1.67 -12.17 -25.60
C CYS A 560 3.06 -11.62 -25.29
N ALA A 561 3.59 -11.98 -24.11
CA ALA A 561 4.96 -11.68 -23.73
C ALA A 561 5.93 -12.38 -24.69
N GLU A 562 6.96 -11.64 -25.11
CA GLU A 562 7.95 -12.14 -26.06
C GLU A 562 8.95 -13.07 -25.35
N PRO A 563 9.39 -14.18 -25.98
CA PRO A 563 10.44 -15.02 -25.43
C PRO A 563 11.72 -14.23 -25.15
N GLY A 564 12.34 -14.47 -23.99
CA GLY A 564 13.50 -13.76 -23.50
C GLY A 564 13.16 -12.59 -22.55
N GLU A 565 11.89 -12.20 -22.41
CA GLU A 565 11.50 -11.07 -21.57
C GLU A 565 11.84 -11.34 -20.08
N PRO A 566 12.53 -10.40 -19.39
CA PRO A 566 12.93 -10.55 -17.98
C PRO A 566 11.77 -10.24 -17.03
N VAL A 567 10.76 -11.11 -17.03
CA VAL A 567 9.51 -10.91 -16.27
C VAL A 567 9.71 -10.87 -14.75
N GLY A 568 10.74 -11.53 -14.21
CA GLY A 568 11.06 -11.48 -12.78
C GLY A 568 11.51 -10.09 -12.33
N ILE A 569 12.38 -9.45 -13.11
CA ILE A 569 12.86 -8.09 -12.84
C ILE A 569 11.71 -7.08 -12.94
N LEU A 570 10.86 -7.23 -13.97
CA LEU A 570 9.68 -6.37 -14.14
C LEU A 570 8.70 -6.51 -12.97
N ALA A 571 8.47 -7.73 -12.47
CA ALA A 571 7.61 -7.96 -11.32
C ALA A 571 8.22 -7.36 -10.04
N ALA A 572 9.51 -7.56 -9.80
CA ALA A 572 10.23 -7.00 -8.65
C ALA A 572 10.16 -5.46 -8.64
N GLN A 573 10.41 -4.82 -9.78
CA GLN A 573 10.34 -3.36 -9.92
C GLN A 573 8.91 -2.84 -9.77
N SER A 574 7.92 -3.57 -10.29
CA SER A 574 6.50 -3.22 -10.18
C SER A 574 5.95 -3.30 -8.75
N ILE A 575 6.67 -3.94 -7.83
CA ILE A 575 6.36 -3.92 -6.39
C ILE A 575 7.26 -2.92 -5.65
N GLY A 576 8.56 -2.89 -5.96
CA GLY A 576 9.54 -2.03 -5.30
C GLY A 576 9.30 -0.54 -5.53
N GLU A 577 9.11 -0.11 -6.78
CA GLU A 577 8.92 1.31 -7.12
C GLU A 577 7.64 1.88 -6.50
N PRO A 578 6.46 1.21 -6.55
CA PRO A 578 5.29 1.74 -5.85
C PRO A 578 5.44 1.73 -4.32
N SER A 579 6.25 0.82 -3.76
CA SER A 579 6.53 0.79 -2.33
C SER A 579 7.33 2.02 -1.87
N THR A 580 8.26 2.53 -2.68
CA THR A 580 8.93 3.82 -2.40
C THR A 580 7.94 4.99 -2.55
N GLN A 581 7.02 4.93 -3.51
CA GLN A 581 5.98 5.96 -3.63
C GLN A 581 5.01 5.98 -2.44
N MET A 582 4.75 4.84 -1.79
CA MET A 582 3.94 4.78 -0.57
C MET A 582 4.57 5.59 0.57
N THR A 583 5.91 5.62 0.68
CA THR A 583 6.59 6.42 1.71
C THR A 583 6.63 7.90 1.35
N LEU A 584 6.93 8.22 0.09
CA LEU A 584 7.04 9.60 -0.39
C LEU A 584 5.69 10.34 -0.41
N ASN A 585 4.60 9.66 -0.80
CA ASN A 585 3.26 10.28 -0.87
C ASN A 585 2.68 10.64 0.52
N THR A 586 3.25 10.10 1.61
CA THR A 586 2.87 10.47 2.99
C THR A 586 2.98 11.97 3.21
N PHE A 587 3.98 12.63 2.60
CA PHE A 587 4.17 14.07 2.71
C PHE A 587 2.98 14.88 2.20
N HIS A 588 2.37 14.45 1.08
CA HIS A 588 1.22 15.13 0.49
C HIS A 588 -0.12 14.82 1.18
N LEU A 589 -0.14 13.77 2.02
CA LEU A 589 -1.31 13.30 2.76
C LEU A 589 -1.21 13.57 4.27
N ALA A 590 -0.10 14.18 4.72
CA ALA A 590 0.15 14.53 6.11
C ALA A 590 -1.01 15.34 6.71
N GLY A 591 -1.51 14.92 7.88
CA GLY A 591 -2.69 15.50 8.51
C GLY A 591 -4.03 14.86 8.16
N ARG A 592 -4.08 13.84 7.28
CA ARG A 592 -5.29 13.05 6.96
C ARG A 592 -5.08 11.57 7.28
N GLY A 593 -5.69 11.08 8.35
CA GLY A 593 -5.61 9.70 8.87
C GLY A 593 -6.57 8.71 8.23
N GLU A 594 -7.19 9.05 7.09
CA GLU A 594 -7.86 8.04 6.24
C GLU A 594 -6.86 7.04 5.63
N MET A 595 -5.56 7.38 5.59
CA MET A 595 -4.50 6.57 5.00
C MET A 595 -3.35 6.41 5.99
N ASN A 596 -3.54 5.57 7.02
CA ASN A 596 -2.44 5.21 7.92
C ASN A 596 -1.36 4.44 7.17
N VAL A 597 -0.31 5.17 6.78
CA VAL A 597 0.83 4.68 6.01
C VAL A 597 1.63 3.59 6.77
N THR A 598 1.45 3.50 8.08
CA THR A 598 2.22 2.63 8.99
C THR A 598 2.00 1.14 8.80
N LEU A 599 0.93 0.69 8.13
CA LEU A 599 0.65 -0.75 7.95
C LEU A 599 1.22 -1.33 6.65
N GLY A 600 1.47 -0.54 5.61
CA GLY A 600 1.76 -1.07 4.27
C GLY A 600 3.11 -1.78 4.16
N ILE A 601 4.21 -1.05 4.37
CA ILE A 601 5.57 -1.60 4.15
C ILE A 601 5.95 -2.66 5.19
N PRO A 602 5.71 -2.48 6.51
CA PRO A 602 5.96 -3.55 7.47
C PRO A 602 5.24 -4.84 7.08
N ARG A 603 3.99 -4.73 6.59
CA ARG A 603 3.25 -5.89 6.09
C ARG A 603 3.84 -6.50 4.82
N LEU A 604 4.33 -5.70 3.88
CA LEU A 604 5.05 -6.22 2.70
C LEU A 604 6.35 -6.92 3.08
N ARG A 605 7.06 -6.46 4.13
CA ARG A 605 8.24 -7.13 4.67
C ARG A 605 7.88 -8.47 5.32
N GLU A 606 6.83 -8.52 6.13
CA GLU A 606 6.33 -9.76 6.72
C GLU A 606 6.02 -10.83 5.65
N ILE A 607 5.39 -10.40 4.55
CA ILE A 607 5.02 -11.30 3.46
C ILE A 607 6.25 -11.73 2.65
N PHE A 608 7.04 -10.78 2.14
CA PHE A 608 8.09 -11.09 1.17
C PHE A 608 9.43 -11.44 1.79
N MET A 609 9.84 -10.79 2.88
CA MET A 609 11.20 -10.89 3.40
C MET A 609 11.34 -11.93 4.50
N THR A 610 10.46 -11.91 5.50
CA THR A 610 10.53 -12.88 6.61
C THR A 610 9.73 -14.13 6.32
N ALA A 611 8.67 -14.03 5.50
CA ALA A 611 7.71 -15.13 5.30
C ALA A 611 7.19 -15.66 6.65
N ALA A 612 6.89 -14.74 7.57
CA ALA A 612 6.60 -15.06 8.96
C ALA A 612 5.41 -16.01 9.10
N LYS A 613 5.62 -17.13 9.82
CA LYS A 613 4.52 -18.02 10.24
C LYS A 613 3.64 -17.32 11.29
N ASN A 614 4.28 -16.60 12.21
CA ASN A 614 3.65 -15.87 13.29
C ASN A 614 3.65 -14.37 13.00
N ILE A 615 2.58 -13.90 12.35
CA ILE A 615 2.42 -12.48 12.02
C ILE A 615 2.06 -11.66 13.26
N SER A 616 2.47 -10.39 13.33
CA SER A 616 2.21 -9.55 14.51
C SER A 616 0.73 -9.26 14.76
N THR A 617 -0.08 -9.22 13.70
CA THR A 617 -1.53 -8.96 13.78
C THR A 617 -2.34 -10.02 13.02
N PRO A 618 -2.49 -11.24 13.57
CA PRO A 618 -3.24 -12.30 12.94
C PRO A 618 -4.73 -12.02 12.98
N VAL A 619 -5.39 -12.12 11.83
CA VAL A 619 -6.82 -11.84 11.65
C VAL A 619 -7.47 -12.88 10.75
N MET A 620 -8.55 -13.49 11.22
CA MET A 620 -9.45 -14.30 10.39
C MET A 620 -10.78 -13.60 10.19
N THR A 621 -11.40 -13.81 9.02
CA THR A 621 -12.72 -13.29 8.68
C THR A 621 -13.59 -14.41 8.14
N CYS A 622 -14.72 -14.65 8.78
CA CYS A 622 -15.68 -15.70 8.41
C CYS A 622 -17.10 -15.11 8.25
N PRO A 623 -17.71 -15.19 7.05
CA PRO A 623 -19.09 -14.72 6.84
C PRO A 623 -20.10 -15.67 7.48
N LEU A 624 -21.26 -15.12 7.87
CA LEU A 624 -22.39 -15.94 8.33
C LEU A 624 -23.14 -16.56 7.14
N LEU A 625 -23.85 -17.66 7.41
CA LEU A 625 -24.72 -18.30 6.42
C LEU A 625 -25.86 -17.37 5.95
N PRO A 626 -26.29 -17.49 4.69
CA PRO A 626 -27.35 -16.65 4.13
C PRO A 626 -28.67 -16.85 4.87
N GLY A 627 -29.18 -15.78 5.50
CA GLY A 627 -30.42 -15.80 6.30
C GLY A 627 -30.23 -15.45 7.77
N LYS A 628 -28.99 -15.37 8.26
CA LYS A 628 -28.64 -14.91 9.61
C LYS A 628 -28.54 -13.38 9.68
N SER A 629 -28.94 -12.82 10.82
CA SER A 629 -28.95 -11.38 11.06
C SER A 629 -27.65 -10.88 11.69
N ARG A 630 -27.45 -9.55 11.71
CA ARG A 630 -26.32 -8.92 12.42
C ARG A 630 -26.35 -9.19 13.94
N ASP A 631 -27.55 -9.35 14.50
CA ASP A 631 -27.74 -9.68 15.93
C ASP A 631 -27.25 -11.11 16.24
N ASP A 632 -27.44 -12.05 15.32
CA ASP A 632 -26.87 -13.41 15.43
C ASP A 632 -25.33 -13.36 15.42
N ALA A 633 -24.74 -12.49 14.59
CA ALA A 633 -23.30 -12.28 14.55
C ALA A 633 -22.77 -11.67 15.86
N GLU A 634 -23.47 -10.70 16.44
CA GLU A 634 -23.10 -10.11 17.74
C GLU A 634 -23.20 -11.14 18.88
N ARG A 635 -24.20 -12.02 18.83
CA ARG A 635 -24.33 -13.15 19.76
C ARG A 635 -23.14 -14.11 19.66
N LEU A 636 -22.76 -14.52 18.46
CA LEU A 636 -21.61 -15.40 18.23
C LEU A 636 -20.28 -14.75 18.61
N ALA A 637 -20.09 -13.47 18.26
CA ALA A 637 -18.92 -12.71 18.65
C ALA A 637 -18.76 -12.64 20.17
N THR A 638 -19.87 -12.48 20.90
CA THR A 638 -19.87 -12.47 22.36
C THR A 638 -19.54 -13.85 22.96
N GLN A 639 -19.94 -14.93 22.30
CA GLN A 639 -19.62 -16.30 22.73
C GLN A 639 -18.14 -16.65 22.53
N LEU A 640 -17.55 -16.21 21.42
CA LEU A 640 -16.15 -16.46 21.06
C LEU A 640 -15.15 -15.53 21.75
N ARG A 641 -15.63 -14.45 22.37
CA ARG A 641 -14.77 -13.48 23.04
C ARG A 641 -14.07 -14.13 24.24
N LYS A 642 -12.75 -13.95 24.31
CA LYS A 642 -11.94 -14.31 25.48
C LYS A 642 -12.37 -13.48 26.69
N VAL A 643 -12.69 -14.15 27.78
CA VAL A 643 -13.04 -13.54 29.06
C VAL A 643 -12.05 -14.03 30.11
N CYS A 644 -11.25 -13.12 30.64
CA CYS A 644 -10.34 -13.42 31.74
C CYS A 644 -11.06 -13.26 33.08
N LEU A 645 -10.57 -13.93 34.12
CA LEU A 645 -11.09 -13.78 35.48
C LEU A 645 -10.99 -12.31 35.95
N ALA A 646 -9.94 -11.60 35.54
CA ALA A 646 -9.78 -10.17 35.79
C ALA A 646 -10.90 -9.28 35.24
N ASP A 647 -11.53 -9.66 34.10
CA ASP A 647 -12.62 -8.87 33.50
C ASP A 647 -13.91 -8.94 34.32
N VAL A 648 -14.00 -9.90 35.24
CA VAL A 648 -15.21 -10.22 35.99
C VAL A 648 -15.12 -9.82 37.47
N ILE A 649 -13.91 -9.62 37.99
CA ILE A 649 -13.66 -9.19 39.37
C ILE A 649 -13.99 -7.70 39.51
N GLU A 650 -14.93 -7.38 40.39
CA GLU A 650 -15.24 -6.00 40.80
C GLU A 650 -14.23 -5.50 41.84
N LYS A 651 -13.91 -6.35 42.83
CA LYS A 651 -13.04 -5.98 43.94
C LYS A 651 -12.24 -7.20 44.43
N LEU A 652 -10.95 -6.96 44.68
CA LEU A 652 -10.04 -7.90 45.34
C LEU A 652 -9.74 -7.38 46.76
N GLU A 653 -10.02 -8.19 47.77
CA GLU A 653 -9.66 -7.93 49.15
C GLU A 653 -8.64 -8.97 49.62
N VAL A 654 -7.46 -8.52 50.04
CA VAL A 654 -6.43 -9.39 50.60
C VAL A 654 -6.17 -8.98 52.04
N ALA A 655 -6.44 -9.88 52.99
CA ALA A 655 -6.14 -9.68 54.40
C ALA A 655 -4.99 -10.59 54.84
N VAL A 656 -4.00 -10.02 55.51
CA VAL A 656 -2.87 -10.76 56.06
C VAL A 656 -3.03 -10.84 57.57
N VAL A 657 -3.11 -12.05 58.11
CA VAL A 657 -3.04 -12.29 59.55
C VAL A 657 -1.61 -12.74 59.89
N PRO A 658 -0.79 -11.86 60.49
CA PRO A 658 0.65 -12.10 60.65
C PRO A 658 0.98 -13.21 61.65
N PHE A 659 0.12 -13.42 62.65
CA PHE A 659 0.32 -14.41 63.70
C PHE A 659 -0.91 -15.30 63.80
N SER A 660 -0.79 -16.55 63.37
CA SER A 660 -1.77 -17.59 63.63
C SER A 660 -1.07 -18.82 64.22
N PHE A 661 -1.67 -19.38 65.27
CA PHE A 661 -1.22 -20.63 65.87
C PHE A 661 -1.90 -21.81 65.17
N HIS A 662 -1.11 -22.71 64.60
CA HIS A 662 -1.62 -23.94 63.99
C HIS A 662 -0.66 -25.10 64.25
N ASN A 663 -1.16 -26.19 64.86
CA ASN A 663 -0.41 -27.40 65.19
C ASN A 663 0.98 -27.12 65.84
N GLY A 664 1.03 -26.20 66.82
CA GLY A 664 2.26 -25.87 67.55
C GLY A 664 3.31 -25.06 66.77
N LYS A 665 3.01 -24.56 65.56
CA LYS A 665 3.91 -23.72 64.75
C LYS A 665 3.25 -22.38 64.41
N VAL A 666 4.02 -21.30 64.48
CA VAL A 666 3.57 -19.95 64.08
C VAL A 666 3.55 -19.87 62.55
N ARG A 667 2.44 -19.45 61.97
CA ARG A 667 2.27 -19.26 60.52
C ARG A 667 1.54 -17.96 60.19
N LYS A 668 1.85 -17.40 59.02
CA LYS A 668 1.13 -16.27 58.41
C LYS A 668 -0.05 -16.81 57.62
N LEU A 669 -1.25 -16.22 57.80
CA LEU A 669 -2.42 -16.52 56.97
C LEU A 669 -2.67 -15.39 56.00
N TYR A 670 -2.98 -15.77 54.76
CA TYR A 670 -3.43 -14.88 53.72
C TYR A 670 -4.86 -15.26 53.36
N ASP A 671 -5.78 -14.32 53.57
CA ASP A 671 -7.18 -14.42 53.19
C ASP A 671 -7.36 -13.62 51.90
N ILE A 672 -7.69 -14.30 50.81
CA ILE A 672 -8.00 -13.70 49.50
C ILE A 672 -9.51 -13.79 49.32
N LYS A 673 -10.16 -12.65 49.10
CA LYS A 673 -11.57 -12.53 48.79
C LYS A 673 -11.76 -11.81 47.46
N LEU A 674 -12.38 -12.49 46.49
CA LEU A 674 -12.77 -11.95 45.19
C LEU A 674 -14.27 -11.68 45.21
N ILE A 675 -14.65 -10.46 44.82
CA ILE A 675 -16.03 -10.05 44.64
C ILE A 675 -16.26 -9.85 43.14
N PHE A 676 -17.23 -10.56 42.57
CA PHE A 676 -17.55 -10.51 41.15
C PHE A 676 -18.64 -9.48 40.85
N HIS A 677 -18.68 -8.98 39.62
CA HIS A 677 -19.77 -8.13 39.13
C HIS A 677 -21.12 -8.88 39.15
N SER A 678 -22.21 -8.12 39.29
CA SER A 678 -23.57 -8.64 39.13
C SER A 678 -23.89 -8.95 37.66
N ASP A 679 -24.69 -10.00 37.42
CA ASP A 679 -25.06 -10.46 36.07
C ASP A 679 -25.59 -9.36 35.14
N ASP A 680 -26.28 -8.35 35.69
CA ASP A 680 -26.85 -7.23 34.93
C ASP A 680 -25.81 -6.28 34.29
N LYS A 681 -24.55 -6.32 34.73
CA LYS A 681 -23.48 -5.47 34.22
C LYS A 681 -22.72 -6.09 33.05
N TYR A 682 -22.94 -7.38 32.74
CA TYR A 682 -22.29 -8.03 31.62
C TYR A 682 -22.87 -7.56 30.27
N PRO A 683 -22.08 -7.61 29.18
CA PRO A 683 -22.57 -7.31 27.84
C PRO A 683 -23.80 -8.15 27.48
N PRO A 684 -24.73 -7.62 26.65
CA PRO A 684 -25.86 -8.40 26.16
C PRO A 684 -25.34 -9.70 25.53
N TYR A 685 -26.04 -10.81 25.81
CA TYR A 685 -25.71 -12.18 25.38
C TYR A 685 -24.54 -12.89 26.09
N LEU A 686 -23.74 -12.20 26.92
CA LEU A 686 -22.73 -12.86 27.76
C LEU A 686 -23.38 -13.47 29.01
N LYS A 687 -23.79 -14.73 28.93
CA LYS A 687 -24.26 -15.51 30.09
C LYS A 687 -23.14 -16.44 30.56
N LEU A 688 -22.49 -16.06 31.66
CA LEU A 688 -21.52 -16.91 32.36
C LEU A 688 -22.26 -17.84 33.31
N GLN A 689 -21.88 -19.11 33.31
CA GLN A 689 -22.51 -20.13 34.15
C GLN A 689 -21.67 -20.37 35.41
N LYS A 690 -22.33 -20.73 36.52
CA LYS A 690 -21.64 -20.96 37.81
C LYS A 690 -20.53 -22.02 37.71
N TYR A 691 -20.71 -23.05 36.89
CA TYR A 691 -19.70 -24.09 36.69
C TYR A 691 -18.42 -23.56 36.02
N GLU A 692 -18.50 -22.54 35.17
CA GLU A 692 -17.33 -21.96 34.49
C GLU A 692 -16.43 -21.24 35.50
N PHE A 693 -17.04 -20.54 36.46
CA PHE A 693 -16.33 -19.93 37.58
C PHE A 693 -15.69 -20.97 38.49
N GLU A 694 -16.44 -22.00 38.89
CA GLU A 694 -15.92 -23.07 39.75
C GLU A 694 -14.72 -23.76 39.09
N ASN A 695 -14.84 -24.11 37.81
CA ASN A 695 -13.77 -24.76 37.08
C ASN A 695 -12.51 -23.87 36.97
N ALA A 696 -12.68 -22.62 36.57
CA ALA A 696 -11.54 -21.69 36.44
C ALA A 696 -10.88 -21.41 37.80
N LEU A 697 -11.67 -21.22 38.87
CA LEU A 697 -11.15 -20.91 40.20
C LEU A 697 -10.45 -22.12 40.83
N GLN A 698 -11.05 -23.31 40.73
CA GLN A 698 -10.55 -24.51 41.39
C GLN A 698 -9.38 -25.16 40.66
N TYR A 699 -9.44 -25.26 39.32
CA TYR A 699 -8.47 -26.00 38.52
C TYR A 699 -7.40 -25.12 37.87
N GLN A 700 -7.65 -23.84 37.60
CA GLN A 700 -6.65 -22.95 37.00
C GLN A 700 -6.08 -21.94 38.01
N PHE A 701 -6.93 -21.17 38.69
CA PHE A 701 -6.51 -20.07 39.55
C PHE A 701 -5.76 -20.53 40.81
N VAL A 702 -6.33 -21.45 41.60
CA VAL A 702 -5.71 -21.93 42.84
C VAL A 702 -4.35 -22.61 42.58
N PRO A 703 -4.20 -23.54 41.62
CA PRO A 703 -2.91 -24.16 41.33
C PRO A 703 -1.87 -23.15 40.83
N THR A 704 -2.28 -22.21 39.99
CA THR A 704 -1.38 -21.18 39.44
C THR A 704 -0.86 -20.24 40.53
N ILE A 705 -1.73 -19.78 41.43
CA ILE A 705 -1.31 -18.98 42.61
C ILE A 705 -0.38 -19.78 43.51
N MET A 706 -0.66 -21.05 43.78
CA MET A 706 0.18 -21.89 44.63
C MET A 706 1.57 -22.09 44.02
N ARG A 707 1.65 -22.31 42.71
CA ARG A 707 2.91 -22.42 41.97
C ARG A 707 3.72 -21.13 42.01
N GLU A 708 3.09 -20.00 41.72
CA GLU A 708 3.73 -18.67 41.76
C GLU A 708 4.20 -18.31 43.17
N LEU A 709 3.40 -18.59 44.21
CA LEU A 709 3.80 -18.39 45.60
C LEU A 709 4.99 -19.27 45.98
N THR A 710 4.98 -20.54 45.59
CA THR A 710 6.07 -21.46 45.89
C THR A 710 7.35 -21.02 45.19
N LYS A 711 7.27 -20.55 43.95
CA LYS A 711 8.40 -20.00 43.18
C LYS A 711 8.97 -18.74 43.83
N VAL A 712 8.12 -17.81 44.26
CA VAL A 712 8.58 -16.56 44.93
C VAL A 712 9.18 -16.86 46.30
N ILE A 713 8.62 -17.81 47.04
CA ILE A 713 9.14 -18.22 48.34
C ILE A 713 10.47 -18.96 48.17
N SER A 714 10.60 -19.87 47.19
CA SER A 714 11.85 -20.60 46.96
C SER A 714 13.00 -19.70 46.49
N LEU A 715 12.71 -18.74 45.61
CA LEU A 715 13.66 -17.71 45.18
C LEU A 715 14.17 -16.87 46.36
N ARG A 716 13.31 -16.59 47.36
CA ARG A 716 13.66 -15.78 48.52
C ARG A 716 14.18 -16.58 49.73
N SER A 717 13.90 -17.89 49.83
CA SER A 717 14.28 -18.73 50.98
C SER A 717 15.67 -19.38 50.88
N GLY A 718 16.37 -19.22 49.76
CA GLY A 718 17.81 -19.48 49.69
C GLY A 718 18.25 -20.95 49.69
N GLU A 719 18.00 -21.66 48.59
CA GLU A 719 18.88 -22.76 48.15
C GLU A 719 19.86 -22.35 47.04
N ARG A 720 19.81 -21.10 46.56
CA ARG A 720 20.83 -20.50 45.66
C ARG A 720 21.74 -19.45 46.32
N ALA A 721 21.65 -19.26 47.64
CA ALA A 721 22.51 -18.33 48.37
C ALA A 721 23.91 -18.91 48.73
N LYS A 722 24.27 -20.09 48.21
CA LYS A 722 25.56 -20.76 48.42
C LYS A 722 26.42 -20.94 47.17
N ASP A 723 25.93 -20.55 46.01
CA ASP A 723 26.85 -20.21 44.93
C ASP A 723 27.34 -18.79 45.23
N GLY A 724 28.67 -18.64 45.21
CA GLY A 724 29.30 -17.37 45.49
C GLY A 724 28.79 -16.28 44.57
N ILE A 725 29.32 -15.07 44.76
CA ILE A 725 29.27 -14.01 43.76
C ILE A 725 30.01 -14.55 42.52
N GLN A 726 29.35 -15.39 41.72
CA GLN A 726 29.59 -15.51 40.31
C GLN A 726 28.98 -14.24 39.75
N VAL A 727 29.87 -13.37 39.29
CA VAL A 727 29.57 -12.32 38.33
C VAL A 727 28.97 -13.02 37.11
N LEU A 728 27.68 -13.37 37.18
CA LEU A 728 26.84 -13.54 36.03
C LEU A 728 26.84 -12.18 35.36
N SER A 729 27.33 -12.17 34.12
CA SER A 729 27.50 -10.97 33.33
C SER A 729 26.26 -10.10 33.42
N LEU A 730 26.49 -8.83 33.73
CA LEU A 730 25.56 -7.71 33.72
C LEU A 730 25.03 -7.41 32.30
N SER A 731 24.85 -8.42 31.46
CA SER A 731 24.55 -8.31 30.04
C SER A 731 23.09 -8.59 29.67
N GLN A 732 22.19 -8.81 30.63
CA GLN A 732 20.79 -9.18 30.34
C GLN A 732 19.72 -8.43 31.14
N LEU A 733 20.09 -7.47 31.99
CA LEU A 733 19.13 -6.61 32.72
C LEU A 733 19.74 -5.21 32.86
N GLY A 734 19.77 -4.45 31.76
CA GLY A 734 20.27 -3.08 31.78
C GLY A 734 20.73 -2.54 30.42
N GLU A 735 19.89 -2.59 29.39
CA GLU A 735 19.95 -1.57 28.34
C GLU A 735 19.26 -0.31 28.87
N LEU A 736 19.94 0.36 29.80
CA LEU A 736 19.74 1.76 30.08
C LEU A 736 21.09 2.42 29.82
N GLU A 737 21.20 2.98 28.61
CA GLU A 737 22.11 4.07 28.23
C GLU A 737 23.58 3.92 28.67
N GLU A 738 24.33 3.01 28.02
CA GLU A 738 25.77 3.23 27.82
C GLU A 738 26.12 2.90 26.35
N GLU A 739 26.37 3.97 25.59
CA GLU A 739 26.93 3.93 24.24
C GLU A 739 28.31 3.25 24.29
N ASN A 740 28.52 2.28 23.41
CA ASN A 740 29.83 1.68 23.17
C ASN A 740 30.79 2.76 22.63
N GLY A 741 31.69 3.22 23.49
CA GLY A 741 32.90 3.92 23.10
C GLY A 741 33.83 3.00 22.31
N ALA A 742 33.92 3.24 21.01
CA ALA A 742 35.13 3.02 20.24
C ALA A 742 35.61 4.40 19.80
N ASP A 743 36.77 4.80 20.33
CA ASP A 743 37.46 6.04 20.04
C ASP A 743 37.61 6.28 18.54
N GLU A 744 37.10 7.43 18.07
CA GLU A 744 37.80 8.31 17.13
C GLU A 744 37.25 9.74 17.31
N GLU A 745 38.17 10.69 17.42
CA GLU A 745 37.97 12.06 17.89
C GLU A 745 36.97 12.87 17.04
N GLU A 746 35.80 13.23 17.60
CA GLU A 746 35.00 14.34 17.07
C GLU A 746 35.47 15.68 17.68
N GLU A 747 36.17 16.49 16.88
CA GLU A 747 36.31 17.92 17.16
C GLU A 747 34.96 18.65 17.01
N PRO A 748 34.62 19.61 17.88
CA PRO A 748 33.36 20.33 17.80
C PRO A 748 33.46 21.51 16.82
N LYS A 749 32.81 21.43 15.65
CA LYS A 749 32.56 22.60 14.80
C LYS A 749 31.07 22.89 14.61
N THR A 750 30.60 23.81 15.46
CA THR A 750 29.57 24.84 15.21
C THR A 750 28.35 24.48 14.34
N LYS A 751 27.22 24.14 14.98
CA LYS A 751 25.87 24.26 14.40
C LYS A 751 25.11 25.42 15.04
N LYS A 752 24.85 26.46 14.25
CA LYS A 752 23.75 27.46 14.33
C LYS A 752 23.96 28.42 13.13
N LEU A 753 23.06 28.55 12.15
CA LEU A 753 21.70 29.10 12.21
C LEU A 753 21.00 28.97 10.81
N PRO A 754 19.69 29.32 10.69
CA PRO A 754 18.77 28.87 9.63
C PRO A 754 18.76 29.75 8.36
N LYS A 755 18.22 29.18 7.27
CA LYS A 755 17.88 29.85 6.01
C LYS A 755 16.68 30.80 6.17
N ASP A 756 16.92 32.11 6.14
CA ASP A 756 16.57 33.00 5.00
C ASP A 756 16.52 34.48 5.42
N SER A 757 17.36 35.33 4.80
CA SER A 757 17.00 36.68 4.31
C SER A 757 18.17 37.42 3.65
N GLU A 758 17.98 37.74 2.36
CA GLU A 758 18.36 38.95 1.60
C GLU A 758 19.80 39.54 1.58
N ASN A 759 20.24 39.77 0.32
CA ASN A 759 21.15 40.78 -0.21
C ASN A 759 22.68 40.63 -0.04
N GLY A 760 23.33 40.45 -1.20
CA GLY A 760 24.52 41.23 -1.56
C GLY A 760 25.86 40.49 -1.55
N GLU A 761 26.47 40.47 -2.74
CA GLU A 761 27.89 40.20 -3.02
C GLU A 761 28.34 38.74 -3.06
N GLU A 762 28.20 38.17 -4.26
CA GLU A 762 29.08 37.13 -4.78
C GLU A 762 30.51 37.68 -4.80
N VAL A 763 31.40 37.08 -4.00
CA VAL A 763 32.84 37.14 -4.24
C VAL A 763 33.28 35.73 -4.62
N GLU A 764 33.85 35.68 -5.81
CA GLU A 764 34.53 34.56 -6.45
C GLU A 764 35.61 33.97 -5.55
N GLU A 765 35.62 32.64 -5.41
CA GLU A 765 36.85 31.88 -5.27
C GLU A 765 36.87 30.83 -6.38
N ASP A 766 37.45 31.23 -7.52
CA ASP A 766 38.11 30.31 -8.44
C ASP A 766 39.38 29.78 -7.75
N GLU A 767 39.62 28.47 -7.74
CA GLU A 767 40.69 27.87 -8.55
C GLU A 767 40.76 26.34 -8.42
N GLN A 768 41.27 25.76 -9.51
CA GLN A 768 41.55 24.36 -9.84
C GLN A 768 42.39 23.65 -8.76
N ASP A 769 42.24 22.34 -8.51
CA ASP A 769 42.96 21.28 -9.24
C ASP A 769 42.75 19.93 -8.52
N THR A 770 42.72 18.87 -9.32
CA THR A 770 42.93 17.43 -9.02
C THR A 770 42.37 16.76 -7.75
N GLY A 771 41.38 15.89 -7.98
CA GLY A 771 41.47 14.47 -7.62
C GLY A 771 41.34 14.06 -6.14
N ALA A 772 40.24 13.33 -5.86
CA ALA A 772 40.01 12.46 -4.71
C ALA A 772 39.71 13.14 -3.37
N GLU A 773 38.48 13.59 -3.15
CA GLU A 773 37.93 13.84 -1.79
C GLU A 773 36.39 14.00 -1.77
N GLU A 774 35.65 13.17 -2.52
CA GLU A 774 34.17 13.26 -2.61
C GLU A 774 33.43 12.02 -2.07
N ASP A 775 34.05 11.24 -1.17
CA ASP A 775 33.48 9.98 -0.66
C ASP A 775 32.76 10.09 0.70
N GLY A 776 32.81 11.24 1.40
CA GLY A 776 32.32 11.36 2.78
C GLY A 776 30.80 11.17 2.94
N ALA A 777 29.99 11.85 2.12
CA ALA A 777 28.53 11.80 2.23
C ALA A 777 27.93 10.48 1.72
N ASP A 778 28.59 9.83 0.75
CA ASP A 778 28.15 8.54 0.22
C ASP A 778 28.60 7.38 1.12
N ALA A 779 29.77 7.51 1.78
CA ALA A 779 30.22 6.56 2.80
C ALA A 779 29.35 6.58 4.06
N GLU A 780 28.90 7.75 4.52
CA GLU A 780 27.94 7.85 5.65
C GLU A 780 26.59 7.23 5.31
N LYS A 781 26.07 7.47 4.10
CA LYS A 781 24.86 6.79 3.62
C LYS A 781 25.02 5.27 3.57
N ARG A 782 26.17 4.78 3.07
CA ARG A 782 26.48 3.34 3.05
C ARG A 782 26.58 2.75 4.46
N ARG A 783 27.21 3.43 5.41
CA ARG A 783 27.29 2.98 6.82
C ARG A 783 25.93 2.97 7.52
N ALA A 784 25.10 3.99 7.30
CA ALA A 784 23.73 4.02 7.81
C ALA A 784 22.89 2.90 7.21
N GLN A 785 23.07 2.64 5.91
CA GLN A 785 22.41 1.54 5.22
C GLN A 785 22.90 0.17 5.73
N GLU A 786 24.20 -0.02 5.98
CA GLU A 786 24.76 -1.25 6.57
C GLU A 786 24.27 -1.50 8.00
N ASN A 787 24.13 -0.45 8.82
CA ASN A 787 23.59 -0.56 10.18
C ASN A 787 22.09 -0.87 10.18
N ASP A 788 21.32 -0.21 9.31
CA ASP A 788 19.91 -0.54 9.08
C ASP A 788 19.78 -1.99 8.61
N GLU A 789 20.61 -2.43 7.66
CA GLU A 789 20.64 -3.82 7.14
C GLU A 789 20.92 -4.84 8.26
N ARG A 790 21.88 -4.59 9.16
CA ARG A 790 22.16 -5.46 10.32
C ARG A 790 21.01 -5.54 11.31
N ALA A 791 20.37 -4.41 11.63
CA ALA A 791 19.23 -4.39 12.56
C ALA A 791 18.04 -5.23 12.04
N TYR A 792 17.86 -5.32 10.72
CA TYR A 792 16.81 -6.15 10.12
C TYR A 792 17.16 -7.65 10.09
N GLU A 793 18.45 -8.01 10.09
CA GLU A 793 18.89 -9.40 10.15
C GLU A 793 18.66 -10.00 11.54
N GLU A 794 18.91 -9.23 12.61
CA GLU A 794 18.61 -9.66 13.97
C GLU A 794 17.10 -9.94 14.16
N GLU A 795 16.22 -9.09 13.61
CA GLU A 795 14.76 -9.33 13.62
C GLU A 795 14.33 -10.62 12.89
N ALA A 796 15.04 -11.01 11.81
CA ALA A 796 14.70 -12.19 11.02
C ALA A 796 15.28 -13.49 11.62
N GLU A 797 16.45 -13.42 12.26
CA GLU A 797 17.04 -14.55 12.98
C GLU A 797 16.29 -14.84 14.30
N ASP A 798 15.77 -13.81 14.97
CA ASP A 798 15.00 -13.98 16.21
C ASP A 798 13.68 -14.75 16.00
N ASP A 799 12.99 -14.56 14.88
CA ASP A 799 11.70 -15.21 14.59
C ASP A 799 11.86 -16.72 14.26
N ASP A 800 13.00 -17.12 13.68
CA ASP A 800 13.34 -18.53 13.42
C ASP A 800 14.06 -19.21 14.63
N SER A 801 14.66 -18.43 15.54
CA SER A 801 15.30 -18.97 16.76
C SER A 801 14.31 -19.52 17.79
N MET A 802 13.01 -19.29 17.60
CA MET A 802 11.94 -19.84 18.45
C MET A 802 11.61 -21.32 18.16
N ASP A 803 12.14 -21.90 17.08
CA ASP A 803 12.07 -23.35 16.82
C ASP A 803 13.31 -24.06 17.41
N GLY A 804 13.44 -24.05 18.74
CA GLY A 804 14.58 -24.74 19.37
C GLY A 804 14.88 -24.56 20.85
N VAL A 805 13.95 -24.10 21.70
CA VAL A 805 14.16 -24.22 23.16
C VAL A 805 13.62 -25.56 23.66
N ASN A 806 14.31 -26.64 23.27
CA ASN A 806 14.35 -27.82 24.11
C ASN A 806 15.12 -27.41 25.38
N ASN A 807 14.39 -27.04 26.43
CA ASN A 807 14.94 -27.17 27.78
C ASN A 807 15.28 -28.64 27.96
N VAL A 808 16.58 -28.93 27.92
CA VAL A 808 17.16 -30.19 28.37
C VAL A 808 16.92 -30.25 29.88
N ASP A 809 15.72 -30.63 30.29
CA ASP A 809 15.49 -31.19 31.61
C ASP A 809 15.81 -32.68 31.53
N ALA A 810 16.74 -33.07 32.39
CA ALA A 810 17.47 -34.31 32.37
C ALA A 810 16.60 -35.58 32.40
N GLU A 811 17.15 -36.59 31.73
CA GLU A 811 16.79 -38.00 31.71
C GLU A 811 16.19 -38.52 33.03
N TYR A 812 15.01 -39.14 32.94
CA TYR A 812 14.55 -40.15 33.88
C TYR A 812 14.38 -41.47 33.15
N GLU A 813 15.10 -42.48 33.64
CA GLU A 813 15.15 -43.85 33.13
C GLU A 813 13.76 -44.50 33.08
N HIS A 814 13.39 -44.96 31.89
CA HIS A 814 12.39 -46.01 31.72
C HIS A 814 12.99 -47.33 32.19
N SER A 815 12.42 -47.92 33.25
CA SER A 815 12.52 -49.36 33.49
C SER A 815 11.28 -50.04 32.90
N GLU A 816 11.54 -50.94 31.96
CA GLU A 816 10.60 -51.92 31.45
C GLU A 816 10.22 -52.90 32.56
N GLU A 817 8.94 -53.31 32.64
CA GLU A 817 8.59 -54.68 33.04
C GLU A 817 7.15 -55.03 32.63
N GLU A 818 6.94 -56.33 32.49
CA GLU A 818 6.07 -57.05 31.56
C GLU A 818 4.57 -57.06 31.91
N GLY A 819 3.76 -57.33 30.88
CA GLY A 819 2.35 -57.69 31.03
C GLY A 819 2.16 -59.13 31.52
N GLY A 820 1.25 -59.29 32.47
CA GLY A 820 0.69 -60.57 32.90
C GLY A 820 -0.71 -60.38 33.50
N GLU A 821 -1.68 -61.06 32.91
CA GLU A 821 -3.09 -61.07 33.34
C GLU A 821 -3.32 -61.89 34.64
N ILE A 822 -4.52 -61.70 35.22
CA ILE A 822 -5.42 -62.70 35.87
C ILE A 822 -5.84 -62.43 37.35
N GLU A 823 -7.17 -62.25 37.47
CA GLU A 823 -8.16 -62.67 38.49
C GLU A 823 -8.49 -61.95 39.81
N LYS A 824 -9.80 -62.10 40.07
CA LYS A 824 -10.68 -61.55 41.10
C LYS A 824 -10.54 -62.26 42.46
N GLY A 825 -10.83 -61.48 43.52
CA GLY A 825 -11.27 -61.93 44.85
C GLY A 825 -10.95 -60.81 45.84
N GLY A 826 -11.81 -60.28 46.69
CA GLY A 826 -13.03 -60.78 47.31
C GLY A 826 -12.95 -60.47 48.81
N ASN A 827 -13.83 -59.57 49.28
CA ASN A 827 -14.31 -59.33 50.65
C ASN A 827 -13.56 -58.39 51.66
N LYS A 828 -14.26 -57.26 51.90
CA LYS A 828 -14.87 -56.75 53.17
C LYS A 828 -14.00 -56.21 54.33
N LEU A 829 -14.32 -54.93 54.64
CA LEU A 829 -14.50 -54.25 55.95
C LEU A 829 -13.26 -54.21 56.88
N ASP A 830 -12.75 -53.08 57.37
CA ASP A 830 -13.40 -51.96 58.08
C ASP A 830 -12.45 -50.74 58.14
N ALA A 831 -13.07 -49.56 58.29
CA ALA A 831 -12.63 -48.36 59.00
C ALA A 831 -11.26 -47.68 58.72
N ALA A 832 -11.37 -46.34 58.67
CA ALA A 832 -10.34 -45.31 58.87
C ALA A 832 -9.60 -44.80 57.63
N GLY A 833 -9.39 -43.47 57.62
CA GLY A 833 -8.26 -42.85 56.95
C GLY A 833 -8.63 -41.87 55.87
N GLU A 834 -8.39 -40.59 56.15
CA GLU A 834 -8.07 -39.57 55.16
C GLU A 834 -7.05 -40.12 54.14
N GLU A 835 -7.35 -40.06 52.85
CA GLU A 835 -6.35 -40.20 51.78
C GLU A 835 -6.42 -38.99 50.85
N SER A 836 -5.80 -37.90 51.32
CA SER A 836 -5.07 -36.99 50.47
C SER A 836 -3.60 -37.15 50.81
N ASP A 837 -2.76 -37.47 49.82
CA ASP A 837 -1.36 -37.03 49.68
C ASP A 837 -0.47 -38.13 49.10
N LYS A 838 -0.31 -38.11 47.76
CA LYS A 838 0.95 -38.46 47.10
C LYS A 838 1.12 -37.60 45.85
N ILE A 839 1.73 -36.43 46.02
CA ILE A 839 2.76 -35.85 45.13
C ILE A 839 3.62 -34.96 46.03
N SER A 840 4.89 -35.33 46.17
CA SER A 840 5.89 -34.67 47.00
C SER A 840 6.35 -33.36 46.35
N ALA A 841 5.86 -32.23 46.86
CA ALA A 841 6.54 -30.94 46.83
C ALA A 841 6.70 -30.44 48.28
N PRO A 842 7.78 -29.72 48.65
CA PRO A 842 8.06 -29.38 50.04
C PRO A 842 6.94 -28.50 50.63
N ASN A 843 6.56 -28.83 51.88
CA ASN A 843 5.57 -28.19 52.76
C ASN A 843 5.80 -26.66 53.02
N LEU A 844 5.77 -25.81 51.99
CA LEU A 844 6.02 -24.36 52.09
C LEU A 844 4.73 -23.53 52.17
N VAL A 845 3.68 -23.95 51.46
CA VAL A 845 2.35 -23.31 51.46
C VAL A 845 1.28 -24.39 51.67
N GLN A 846 0.40 -24.21 52.65
CA GLN A 846 -0.73 -25.12 52.89
C GLN A 846 -2.06 -24.42 52.66
N LYS A 847 -2.91 -25.02 51.81
CA LYS A 847 -4.29 -24.63 51.50
C LYS A 847 -5.19 -25.01 52.70
N LYS A 848 -5.94 -24.06 53.25
CA LYS A 848 -6.81 -24.31 54.42
C LYS A 848 -8.30 -24.42 54.08
N GLN A 849 -8.83 -23.48 53.31
CA GLN A 849 -10.26 -23.40 53.03
C GLN A 849 -10.51 -22.65 51.74
N ILE A 850 -11.46 -23.15 50.93
CA ILE A 850 -11.99 -22.47 49.73
C ILE A 850 -13.51 -22.52 49.83
N ASN A 851 -14.15 -21.35 49.78
CA ASN A 851 -15.60 -21.23 49.69
C ASN A 851 -15.96 -20.41 48.44
N PHE A 852 -16.96 -20.87 47.69
CA PHE A 852 -17.50 -20.15 46.53
C PHE A 852 -19.02 -20.10 46.63
N ASP A 853 -19.57 -18.89 46.69
CA ASP A 853 -21.02 -18.66 46.87
C ASP A 853 -21.69 -18.14 45.58
N GLY A 854 -21.01 -18.21 44.43
CA GLY A 854 -21.49 -17.70 43.14
C GLY A 854 -21.20 -16.21 42.91
N SER A 855 -21.29 -15.38 43.96
CA SER A 855 -20.98 -13.94 43.91
C SER A 855 -19.64 -13.57 44.53
N THR A 856 -19.15 -14.41 45.44
CA THR A 856 -17.90 -14.20 46.17
C THR A 856 -17.10 -15.48 46.25
N PHE A 857 -15.79 -15.35 46.08
CA PHE A 857 -14.82 -16.45 46.25
C PHE A 857 -13.87 -16.08 47.39
N GLU A 858 -13.76 -16.97 48.37
CA GLU A 858 -12.86 -16.80 49.52
C GLU A 858 -11.87 -17.96 49.60
N MET A 859 -10.58 -17.65 49.69
CA MET A 859 -9.50 -18.62 49.81
C MET A 859 -8.55 -18.23 50.95
N ARG A 860 -8.29 -19.18 51.85
CA ARG A 860 -7.35 -19.02 52.95
C ARG A 860 -6.10 -19.86 52.73
N LEU A 861 -4.95 -19.20 52.60
CA LEU A 861 -3.63 -19.79 52.43
C LEU A 861 -2.80 -19.63 53.71
N SER A 862 -2.01 -20.65 54.07
CA SER A 862 -1.07 -20.56 55.19
C SER A 862 0.37 -20.75 54.73
N VAL A 863 1.24 -19.85 55.16
CA VAL A 863 2.67 -19.83 54.79
C VAL A 863 3.52 -19.83 56.07
N LYS A 864 4.73 -20.37 56.00
CA LYS A 864 5.69 -20.33 57.13
C LYS A 864 5.94 -18.89 57.60
N HIS A 865 6.02 -18.69 58.92
CA HIS A 865 6.24 -17.36 59.52
C HIS A 865 7.54 -16.68 59.04
N ASP A 866 8.58 -17.47 58.77
CA ASP A 866 9.91 -17.03 58.33
C ASP A 866 9.94 -16.42 56.91
N THR A 867 8.83 -16.50 56.19
CA THR A 867 8.75 -15.89 54.86
C THR A 867 8.64 -14.36 54.95
N PRO A 868 9.37 -13.60 54.10
CA PRO A 868 9.24 -12.16 54.04
C PRO A 868 7.84 -11.74 53.58
N HIS A 869 7.48 -10.46 53.75
CA HIS A 869 6.21 -9.94 53.26
C HIS A 869 6.13 -10.09 51.72
N ILE A 870 5.00 -10.65 51.23
CA ILE A 870 4.73 -10.89 49.81
C ILE A 870 3.59 -9.95 49.39
N LEU A 871 3.77 -9.24 48.27
CA LEU A 871 2.71 -8.44 47.65
C LEU A 871 1.73 -9.37 46.93
N LEU A 872 0.84 -10.00 47.70
CA LEU A 872 -0.10 -10.98 47.18
C LEU A 872 -1.16 -10.35 46.26
N SER A 873 -1.47 -9.06 46.43
CA SER A 873 -2.42 -8.34 45.56
C SER A 873 -1.95 -8.31 44.10
N GLU A 874 -0.71 -7.88 43.84
CA GLU A 874 -0.13 -7.82 42.49
C GLU A 874 -0.03 -9.22 41.85
N MET A 875 0.33 -10.23 42.66
CA MET A 875 0.36 -11.61 42.20
C MET A 875 -1.04 -12.10 41.82
N VAL A 876 -2.05 -11.84 42.64
CA VAL A 876 -3.44 -12.24 42.37
C VAL A 876 -3.97 -11.53 41.13
N GLU A 877 -3.69 -10.23 40.94
CA GLU A 877 -4.06 -9.49 39.74
C GLU A 877 -3.41 -10.08 38.49
N ARG A 878 -2.11 -10.39 38.54
CA ARG A 878 -1.39 -11.00 37.43
C ARG A 878 -1.95 -12.38 37.09
N VAL A 879 -2.23 -13.23 38.09
CA VAL A 879 -2.83 -14.54 37.86
C VAL A 879 -4.27 -14.40 37.35
N ALA A 880 -5.05 -13.44 37.85
CA ALA A 880 -6.41 -13.20 37.36
C ALA A 880 -6.46 -12.76 35.89
N ARG A 881 -5.43 -12.07 35.38
CA ARG A 881 -5.32 -11.75 33.95
C ARG A 881 -4.97 -12.96 33.09
N GLN A 882 -4.26 -13.95 33.66
CA GLN A 882 -3.86 -15.19 32.97
C GLN A 882 -4.98 -16.23 32.94
N VAL A 883 -5.76 -16.35 34.03
CA VAL A 883 -6.85 -17.32 34.14
C VAL A 883 -8.01 -16.90 33.25
N THR A 884 -8.43 -17.78 32.35
CA THR A 884 -9.56 -17.57 31.44
C THR A 884 -10.79 -18.31 31.94
N LEU A 885 -11.94 -17.64 31.92
CA LEU A 885 -13.24 -18.26 32.22
C LEU A 885 -13.77 -18.96 30.97
N ARG A 886 -13.66 -18.27 29.84
CA ARG A 886 -14.01 -18.76 28.52
C ARG A 886 -12.98 -18.22 27.54
N SER A 887 -12.27 -19.11 26.88
CA SER A 887 -11.35 -18.76 25.80
C SER A 887 -11.45 -19.85 24.75
N LEU A 888 -11.45 -19.43 23.50
CA LEU A 888 -11.07 -20.30 22.43
C LEU A 888 -9.57 -20.10 22.21
N ASP A 889 -8.81 -21.18 22.21
CA ASP A 889 -7.35 -21.08 22.11
C ASP A 889 -6.97 -20.38 20.80
N GLY A 890 -5.97 -19.50 20.84
CA GLY A 890 -5.52 -18.75 19.68
C GLY A 890 -6.44 -17.59 19.22
N ILE A 891 -7.57 -17.30 19.89
CA ILE A 891 -8.41 -16.13 19.61
C ILE A 891 -8.50 -15.23 20.84
N ASP A 892 -8.12 -13.96 20.68
CA ASP A 892 -8.18 -12.97 21.75
C ASP A 892 -9.45 -12.11 21.69
N ARG A 893 -9.81 -11.59 20.51
CA ARG A 893 -10.97 -10.72 20.35
C ARG A 893 -11.77 -11.07 19.10
N VAL A 894 -13.07 -10.80 19.15
CA VAL A 894 -13.96 -10.96 18.01
C VAL A 894 -14.78 -9.69 17.80
N SER A 895 -14.87 -9.26 16.55
CA SER A 895 -15.64 -8.11 16.11
C SER A 895 -16.56 -8.50 14.95
N VAL A 896 -17.65 -7.75 14.78
CA VAL A 896 -18.60 -7.96 13.68
C VAL A 896 -18.34 -6.91 12.61
N ILE A 897 -18.08 -7.36 11.39
CA ILE A 897 -17.81 -6.52 10.22
C ILE A 897 -18.74 -6.90 9.07
N ASP A 898 -18.84 -6.03 8.07
CA ASP A 898 -19.57 -6.33 6.84
C ASP A 898 -18.61 -7.00 5.84
N TYR A 899 -18.96 -8.19 5.34
CA TYR A 899 -18.07 -8.99 4.49
C TYR A 899 -17.80 -8.28 3.15
N ASN A 900 -16.53 -7.99 2.86
CA ASN A 900 -16.11 -7.26 1.64
C ASN A 900 -16.83 -5.91 1.42
N GLY A 901 -17.37 -5.29 2.49
CA GLY A 901 -18.12 -4.04 2.39
C GLY A 901 -19.58 -4.18 1.95
N ASP A 902 -20.07 -5.42 1.74
CA ASP A 902 -21.48 -5.67 1.48
C ASP A 902 -22.27 -5.74 2.79
N THR A 903 -23.04 -4.67 3.05
CA THR A 903 -23.93 -4.57 4.23
C THR A 903 -24.97 -5.69 4.36
N SER A 904 -25.18 -6.50 3.30
CA SER A 904 -26.09 -7.64 3.30
C SER A 904 -25.51 -8.90 3.94
N ILE A 905 -24.19 -9.01 4.10
CA ILE A 905 -23.53 -10.21 4.60
C ILE A 905 -22.69 -9.86 5.83
N PRO A 906 -23.21 -10.07 7.06
CA PRO A 906 -22.41 -9.90 8.26
C PRO A 906 -21.32 -10.98 8.34
N ALA A 907 -20.16 -10.62 8.86
CA ALA A 907 -19.03 -11.51 9.08
C ALA A 907 -18.42 -11.30 10.47
N LEU A 908 -17.88 -12.39 11.03
CA LEU A 908 -17.06 -12.36 12.22
C LEU A 908 -15.61 -12.15 11.83
N GLN A 909 -14.96 -11.17 12.45
CA GLN A 909 -13.53 -10.93 12.34
C GLN A 909 -12.88 -11.22 13.70
N THR A 910 -11.96 -12.17 13.74
CA THR A 910 -11.26 -12.60 14.95
C THR A 910 -9.84 -12.06 14.93
N GLU A 911 -9.39 -11.49 16.05
CA GLU A 911 -7.98 -11.23 16.35
C GLU A 911 -7.38 -12.54 16.89
N GLY A 912 -6.49 -13.15 16.12
CA GLY A 912 -5.98 -14.50 16.37
C GLY A 912 -6.51 -15.54 15.36
N ILE A 913 -5.83 -16.70 15.33
CA ILE A 913 -6.06 -17.79 14.38
C ILE A 913 -6.41 -19.07 15.14
N ASN A 914 -7.56 -19.64 14.80
CA ASN A 914 -7.98 -20.98 15.19
C ASN A 914 -9.08 -21.47 14.25
N PHE A 915 -8.72 -22.36 13.33
CA PHE A 915 -9.65 -22.91 12.35
C PHE A 915 -10.61 -23.93 12.97
N GLU A 916 -10.13 -24.80 13.86
CA GLU A 916 -10.92 -25.86 14.49
C GLU A 916 -12.11 -25.29 15.28
N GLY A 917 -11.86 -24.20 16.02
CA GLY A 917 -12.91 -23.53 16.77
C GLY A 917 -13.99 -22.93 15.88
N LEU A 918 -13.62 -22.31 14.76
CA LEU A 918 -14.60 -21.79 13.80
C LEU A 918 -15.31 -22.91 13.03
N TRP A 919 -14.63 -24.02 12.74
CA TRP A 919 -15.24 -25.18 12.08
C TRP A 919 -16.30 -25.87 12.94
N SER A 920 -16.13 -25.86 14.26
CA SER A 920 -17.14 -26.36 15.20
C SER A 920 -18.47 -25.60 15.12
N MET A 921 -18.47 -24.39 14.54
CA MET A 921 -19.63 -23.50 14.39
C MET A 921 -20.18 -23.47 12.95
N CYS A 922 -20.04 -24.58 12.23
CA CYS A 922 -20.49 -24.73 10.82
C CYS A 922 -22.00 -24.46 10.60
N ASP A 923 -22.81 -24.61 11.63
CA ASP A 923 -24.26 -24.39 11.56
C ASP A 923 -24.65 -22.92 11.40
N ASP A 924 -23.76 -22.00 11.78
CA ASP A 924 -23.98 -20.55 11.73
C ASP A 924 -23.03 -19.83 10.74
N LEU A 925 -21.83 -20.38 10.54
CA LEU A 925 -20.76 -19.78 9.73
C LEU A 925 -20.55 -20.48 8.39
N ASP A 926 -20.31 -19.70 7.33
CA ASP A 926 -19.93 -20.22 6.02
C ASP A 926 -18.42 -20.47 5.94
N ILE A 927 -18.01 -21.67 6.33
CA ILE A 927 -16.62 -22.11 6.38
C ILE A 927 -15.94 -22.05 5.01
N ASN A 928 -16.68 -22.25 3.91
CA ASN A 928 -16.11 -22.28 2.56
C ASN A 928 -15.60 -20.90 2.10
N ARG A 929 -16.01 -19.82 2.79
CA ARG A 929 -15.62 -18.44 2.52
C ARG A 929 -14.78 -17.83 3.63
N LEU A 930 -14.28 -18.65 4.55
CA LEU A 930 -13.34 -18.24 5.57
C LEU A 930 -12.04 -17.76 4.91
N THR A 931 -11.56 -16.61 5.36
CA THR A 931 -10.31 -16.00 4.89
C THR A 931 -9.45 -15.60 6.07
N THR A 932 -8.13 -15.68 5.95
CA THR A 932 -7.19 -15.19 6.97
C THR A 932 -6.04 -14.47 6.29
N ASN A 933 -5.36 -13.62 7.05
CA ASN A 933 -4.16 -12.93 6.62
C ASN A 933 -2.87 -13.72 6.93
N SER A 934 -2.90 -14.78 7.75
CA SER A 934 -1.73 -15.62 7.98
C SER A 934 -1.56 -16.65 6.86
N ILE A 935 -0.50 -16.47 6.08
CA ILE A 935 -0.17 -17.33 4.95
C ILE A 935 0.39 -18.68 5.43
N GLY A 936 1.23 -18.67 6.48
CA GLY A 936 1.77 -19.89 7.07
C GLY A 936 0.68 -20.84 7.59
N ALA A 937 -0.32 -20.29 8.30
CA ALA A 937 -1.42 -21.10 8.82
C ALA A 937 -2.32 -21.68 7.71
N ILE A 938 -2.52 -20.94 6.60
CA ILE A 938 -3.24 -21.46 5.44
C ILE A 938 -2.44 -22.58 4.74
N LEU A 939 -1.13 -22.41 4.63
CA LEU A 939 -0.26 -23.41 4.00
C LEU A 939 -0.36 -24.76 4.72
N GLU A 940 -0.35 -24.75 6.05
CA GLU A 940 -0.44 -25.97 6.86
C GLU A 940 -1.81 -26.66 6.76
N ILE A 941 -2.90 -25.89 6.64
CA ILE A 941 -4.27 -26.43 6.75
C ILE A 941 -4.94 -26.65 5.40
N TYR A 942 -4.91 -25.65 4.51
CA TYR A 942 -5.57 -25.70 3.20
C TYR A 942 -4.59 -26.02 2.05
N GLY A 943 -3.29 -26.01 2.32
CA GLY A 943 -2.25 -26.34 1.37
C GLY A 943 -1.73 -25.16 0.53
N VAL A 944 -0.78 -25.47 -0.35
CA VAL A 944 0.05 -24.49 -1.05
C VAL A 944 -0.72 -23.57 -2.02
N GLU A 945 -1.72 -24.07 -2.74
CA GLU A 945 -2.50 -23.25 -3.68
C GLU A 945 -3.36 -22.21 -2.96
N ALA A 946 -3.90 -22.56 -1.78
CA ALA A 946 -4.64 -21.61 -0.95
C ALA A 946 -3.70 -20.53 -0.38
N ALA A 947 -2.48 -20.92 0.02
CA ALA A 947 -1.45 -19.98 0.46
C ALA A 947 -1.05 -19.01 -0.66
N ARG A 948 -0.79 -19.53 -1.86
CA ARG A 948 -0.50 -18.75 -3.08
C ARG A 948 -1.59 -17.71 -3.37
N ALA A 949 -2.86 -18.12 -3.39
CA ALA A 949 -3.98 -17.20 -3.61
C ALA A 949 -4.07 -16.12 -2.50
N THR A 950 -3.74 -16.49 -1.26
CA THR A 950 -3.74 -15.57 -0.12
C THR A 950 -2.65 -14.51 -0.25
N ILE A 951 -1.42 -14.89 -0.64
CA ILE A 951 -0.31 -13.95 -0.92
C ILE A 951 -0.76 -12.88 -1.90
N VAL A 952 -1.34 -13.28 -3.03
CA VAL A 952 -1.82 -12.35 -4.06
C VAL A 952 -2.90 -11.42 -3.50
N SER A 953 -3.85 -11.96 -2.73
CA SER A 953 -4.94 -11.17 -2.16
C SER A 953 -4.46 -10.16 -1.11
N GLU A 954 -3.51 -10.54 -0.26
CA GLU A 954 -2.96 -9.70 0.81
C GLU A 954 -2.12 -8.57 0.25
N VAL A 955 -1.20 -8.88 -0.67
CA VAL A 955 -0.37 -7.87 -1.34
C VAL A 955 -1.26 -6.88 -2.11
N LYS A 956 -2.30 -7.37 -2.78
CA LYS A 956 -3.28 -6.51 -3.47
C LYS A 956 -4.04 -5.60 -2.51
N LYS A 957 -4.46 -6.10 -1.34
CA LYS A 957 -5.11 -5.27 -0.29
C LYS A 957 -4.17 -4.16 0.19
N VAL A 958 -2.88 -4.48 0.38
CA VAL A 958 -1.87 -3.50 0.80
C VAL A 958 -1.72 -2.39 -0.24
N PHE A 959 -1.64 -2.68 -1.54
CA PHE A 959 -1.53 -1.61 -2.54
C PHE A 959 -2.85 -0.83 -2.76
N MET A 960 -4.00 -1.51 -2.67
CA MET A 960 -5.31 -0.90 -2.86
C MET A 960 -5.64 0.16 -1.81
N SER A 961 -5.19 0.00 -0.56
CA SER A 961 -5.40 1.01 0.48
C SER A 961 -4.69 2.34 0.19
N TYR A 962 -3.67 2.35 -0.68
CA TYR A 962 -2.95 3.54 -1.13
C TYR A 962 -3.39 4.03 -2.52
N GLY A 963 -4.41 3.41 -3.11
CA GLY A 963 -4.88 3.74 -4.46
C GLY A 963 -3.89 3.35 -5.57
N ILE A 964 -2.90 2.50 -5.26
CA ILE A 964 -1.92 1.98 -6.20
C ILE A 964 -2.49 0.71 -6.81
N SER A 965 -2.56 0.66 -8.14
CA SER A 965 -2.91 -0.55 -8.87
C SER A 965 -1.65 -1.23 -9.36
N VAL A 966 -1.37 -2.44 -8.90
CA VAL A 966 -0.37 -3.35 -9.46
C VAL A 966 -1.11 -4.42 -10.27
N ASP A 967 -0.59 -4.77 -11.44
CA ASP A 967 -1.15 -5.82 -12.29
C ASP A 967 -0.98 -7.19 -11.61
N VAL A 968 -2.02 -8.02 -11.70
CA VAL A 968 -2.08 -9.31 -11.00
C VAL A 968 -1.03 -10.28 -11.54
N ARG A 969 -0.55 -10.13 -12.78
CA ARG A 969 0.47 -11.03 -13.36
C ARG A 969 1.78 -11.01 -12.60
N HIS A 970 2.21 -9.83 -12.14
CA HIS A 970 3.40 -9.67 -11.31
C HIS A 970 3.21 -10.31 -9.94
N LEU A 971 2.04 -10.11 -9.33
CA LEU A 971 1.71 -10.72 -8.04
C LEU A 971 1.67 -12.24 -8.12
N ASN A 972 1.06 -12.78 -9.18
CA ASN A 972 1.01 -14.22 -9.44
C ASN A 972 2.42 -14.79 -9.63
N LEU A 973 3.27 -14.13 -10.42
CA LEU A 973 4.64 -14.60 -10.64
C LEU A 973 5.44 -14.69 -9.33
N ILE A 974 5.31 -13.69 -8.45
CA ILE A 974 6.04 -13.67 -7.19
C ILE A 974 5.46 -14.70 -6.22
N ALA A 975 4.13 -14.81 -6.14
CA ALA A 975 3.49 -15.85 -5.33
C ALA A 975 3.92 -17.25 -5.79
N ASP A 976 3.93 -17.52 -7.10
CA ASP A 976 4.36 -18.79 -7.68
C ASP A 976 5.84 -19.08 -7.38
N PHE A 977 6.71 -18.07 -7.46
CA PHE A 977 8.12 -18.22 -7.09
C PHE A 977 8.29 -18.58 -5.60
N MET A 978 7.54 -17.94 -4.71
CA MET A 978 7.58 -18.20 -3.28
C MET A 978 7.02 -19.58 -2.91
N THR A 979 6.07 -20.10 -3.69
CA THR A 979 5.39 -21.38 -3.41
C THR A 979 5.83 -22.55 -4.29
N HIS A 980 6.73 -22.35 -5.25
CA HIS A 980 7.15 -23.37 -6.22
C HIS A 980 7.68 -24.67 -5.58
N ALA A 981 8.35 -24.56 -4.42
CA ALA A 981 8.88 -25.72 -3.70
C ALA A 981 7.83 -26.45 -2.82
N GLY A 982 6.57 -26.02 -2.82
CA GLY A 982 5.51 -26.53 -1.94
C GLY A 982 5.50 -25.90 -0.53
N GLY A 983 6.43 -24.98 -0.23
CA GLY A 983 6.51 -24.25 1.03
C GLY A 983 6.21 -22.76 0.87
N PHE A 984 6.54 -21.96 1.90
CA PHE A 984 6.47 -20.49 1.86
C PHE A 984 7.89 -19.92 1.95
N ARG A 985 8.54 -19.73 0.80
CA ARG A 985 9.94 -19.29 0.72
C ARG A 985 10.04 -17.77 0.87
N PRO A 986 10.83 -17.25 1.82
CA PRO A 986 11.14 -15.82 1.89
C PRO A 986 12.09 -15.36 0.77
N CYS A 987 12.05 -14.08 0.45
CA CYS A 987 13.00 -13.40 -0.45
C CYS A 987 14.11 -12.72 0.36
N ASN A 988 14.78 -13.47 1.25
CA ASN A 988 15.90 -13.02 2.06
C ASN A 988 17.13 -13.93 1.83
N ARG A 989 18.12 -13.85 2.72
CA ARG A 989 19.30 -14.72 2.76
C ARG A 989 18.99 -16.22 2.77
N ILE A 990 18.02 -16.62 3.58
CA ILE A 990 17.61 -18.02 3.72
C ILE A 990 16.98 -18.48 2.40
N GLY A 991 16.16 -17.61 1.81
CA GLY A 991 15.61 -17.78 0.48
C GLY A 991 16.67 -18.00 -0.58
N ILE A 992 17.71 -17.16 -0.64
CA ILE A 992 18.71 -17.23 -1.71
C ILE A 992 19.63 -18.45 -1.60
N ASP A 993 19.76 -19.04 -0.40
CA ASP A 993 20.60 -20.22 -0.22
C ASP A 993 20.07 -21.46 -0.97
N SER A 994 18.77 -21.52 -1.25
CA SER A 994 18.24 -22.61 -2.08
C SER A 994 18.59 -22.46 -3.58
N ASN A 995 19.17 -21.34 -4.00
CA ASN A 995 19.52 -21.11 -5.40
C ASN A 995 20.74 -21.94 -5.83
N SER A 996 20.80 -22.30 -7.12
CA SER A 996 21.82 -23.19 -7.66
C SER A 996 23.14 -22.49 -7.99
N SER A 997 23.13 -21.18 -8.32
CA SER A 997 24.32 -20.41 -8.73
C SER A 997 25.11 -19.87 -7.53
N PRO A 998 26.35 -20.32 -7.30
CA PRO A 998 27.22 -19.77 -6.26
C PRO A 998 27.52 -18.27 -6.43
N PHE A 999 27.74 -17.80 -7.66
CA PHE A 999 28.05 -16.39 -7.90
C PHE A 999 26.87 -15.47 -7.60
N LEU A 1000 25.64 -15.93 -7.84
CA LEU A 1000 24.44 -15.19 -7.46
C LEU A 1000 24.38 -14.99 -5.95
N LYS A 1001 24.59 -16.07 -5.17
CA LYS A 1001 24.65 -16.00 -3.69
C LYS A 1001 25.73 -15.05 -3.20
N MET A 1002 26.94 -15.15 -3.76
CA MET A 1002 28.05 -14.26 -3.42
C MET A 1002 27.74 -12.80 -3.75
N SER A 1003 27.06 -12.52 -4.87
CA SER A 1003 26.70 -11.16 -5.29
C SER A 1003 25.58 -10.51 -4.46
N PHE A 1004 24.88 -11.31 -3.64
CA PHE A 1004 23.80 -10.82 -2.81
C PHE A 1004 24.36 -10.17 -1.54
N GLU A 1005 24.95 -10.99 -0.66
CA GLU A 1005 25.57 -10.57 0.60
C GLU A 1005 26.50 -11.67 1.16
N THR A 1006 27.36 -11.33 2.12
CA THR A 1006 28.26 -12.27 2.82
C THR A 1006 29.10 -13.18 1.90
N VAL A 1007 29.79 -12.58 0.93
CA VAL A 1007 30.63 -13.24 -0.10
C VAL A 1007 31.47 -14.38 0.47
N SER A 1008 32.22 -14.13 1.56
CA SER A 1008 33.16 -15.10 2.13
C SER A 1008 32.47 -16.36 2.65
N LYS A 1009 31.27 -16.25 3.25
CA LYS A 1009 30.53 -17.41 3.77
C LYS A 1009 30.11 -18.31 2.62
N PHE A 1010 29.44 -17.75 1.61
CA PHE A 1010 28.98 -18.52 0.46
C PHE A 1010 30.14 -19.07 -0.38
N LEU A 1011 31.26 -18.34 -0.48
CA LEU A 1011 32.46 -18.84 -1.14
C LEU A 1011 33.01 -20.07 -0.42
N VAL A 1012 33.24 -19.98 0.89
CA VAL A 1012 33.73 -21.11 1.69
C VAL A 1012 32.78 -22.30 1.58
N GLU A 1013 31.48 -22.08 1.74
CA GLU A 1013 30.49 -23.15 1.64
C GLU A 1013 30.46 -23.80 0.26
N SER A 1014 30.51 -23.01 -0.82
CA SER A 1014 30.53 -23.52 -2.19
C SER A 1014 31.80 -24.32 -2.48
N THR A 1015 32.96 -23.87 -1.98
CA THR A 1015 34.23 -24.61 -2.10
C THR A 1015 34.22 -25.91 -1.28
N LEU A 1016 33.68 -25.90 -0.07
CA LEU A 1016 33.53 -27.11 0.75
C LEU A 1016 32.62 -28.15 0.09
N LYS A 1017 31.55 -27.69 -0.57
CA LYS A 1017 30.59 -28.53 -1.30
C LYS A 1017 31.05 -28.89 -2.73
N ASN A 1018 32.20 -28.39 -3.20
CA ASN A 1018 32.66 -28.51 -4.59
C ASN A 1018 31.58 -28.13 -5.63
N GLN A 1019 30.84 -27.04 -5.37
CA GLN A 1019 29.79 -26.57 -6.26
C GLN A 1019 30.39 -25.93 -7.52
N TRP A 1020 29.69 -26.10 -8.65
CA TRP A 1020 30.05 -25.57 -9.96
C TRP A 1020 28.95 -24.62 -10.41
N ASP A 1021 29.33 -23.44 -10.92
CA ASP A 1021 28.39 -22.49 -11.50
C ASP A 1021 28.27 -22.74 -13.01
N ARG A 1022 27.03 -22.87 -13.51
CA ARG A 1022 26.74 -23.08 -14.93
C ARG A 1022 26.80 -21.80 -15.75
N LEU A 1023 26.96 -20.65 -15.09
CA LEU A 1023 26.97 -19.33 -15.73
C LEU A 1023 25.65 -19.03 -16.45
N GLU A 1024 24.53 -19.50 -15.93
CA GLU A 1024 23.19 -19.24 -16.50
C GLU A 1024 22.54 -18.01 -15.86
N SER A 1025 22.92 -17.68 -14.62
CA SER A 1025 22.40 -16.51 -13.91
C SER A 1025 22.96 -15.19 -14.48
N PRO A 1026 22.19 -14.10 -14.48
CA PRO A 1026 22.68 -12.79 -14.92
C PRO A 1026 23.89 -12.32 -14.13
N SER A 1027 23.84 -12.45 -12.80
CA SER A 1027 24.94 -12.05 -11.92
C SER A 1027 26.23 -12.79 -12.23
N SER A 1028 26.19 -14.12 -12.44
CA SER A 1028 27.39 -14.90 -12.77
C SER A 1028 28.03 -14.47 -14.10
N ARG A 1029 27.20 -14.20 -15.11
CA ARG A 1029 27.68 -13.73 -16.41
C ARG A 1029 28.27 -12.33 -16.37
N ILE A 1030 27.63 -11.41 -15.64
CA ILE A 1030 28.14 -10.05 -15.45
C ILE A 1030 29.51 -10.08 -14.76
N ILE A 1031 29.68 -10.90 -13.72
CA ILE A 1031 30.95 -11.04 -12.99
C ILE A 1031 32.09 -11.50 -13.91
N LEU A 1032 31.79 -12.41 -14.86
CA LEU A 1032 32.79 -12.92 -15.81
C LEU A 1032 32.87 -12.13 -17.13
N GLY A 1033 32.08 -11.06 -17.29
CA GLY A 1033 32.04 -10.26 -18.51
C GLY A 1033 31.44 -10.98 -19.72
N GLN A 1034 30.55 -11.94 -19.51
CA GLN A 1034 29.80 -12.64 -20.56
C GLN A 1034 28.48 -11.93 -20.89
N VAL A 1035 27.97 -12.12 -22.11
CA VAL A 1035 26.66 -11.60 -22.53
C VAL A 1035 25.57 -12.31 -21.75
N VAL A 1036 24.65 -11.55 -21.14
CA VAL A 1036 23.55 -12.10 -20.35
C VAL A 1036 22.56 -12.83 -21.26
N ASP A 1037 22.18 -14.04 -20.86
CA ASP A 1037 21.17 -14.87 -21.54
C ASP A 1037 19.74 -14.35 -21.28
N MET A 1038 19.46 -13.08 -21.54
CA MET A 1038 18.11 -12.51 -21.45
C MET A 1038 17.87 -11.49 -22.55
N GLY A 1039 16.60 -11.29 -22.89
CA GLY A 1039 16.18 -10.40 -23.97
C GLY A 1039 16.88 -10.75 -25.30
N THR A 1040 17.65 -9.80 -25.82
CA THR A 1040 18.41 -9.93 -27.08
C THR A 1040 19.54 -10.96 -27.01
N GLY A 1041 20.03 -11.32 -25.82
CA GLY A 1041 21.04 -12.36 -25.62
C GLY A 1041 20.48 -13.78 -25.52
N SER A 1042 19.17 -13.97 -25.64
CA SER A 1042 18.52 -15.29 -25.48
C SER A 1042 18.63 -16.20 -26.71
N PHE A 1043 19.22 -15.73 -27.81
CA PHE A 1043 19.41 -16.48 -29.04
C PHE A 1043 20.70 -16.07 -29.75
N ASP A 1044 21.22 -16.98 -30.58
CA ASP A 1044 22.36 -16.71 -31.43
C ASP A 1044 21.94 -16.30 -32.84
N LEU A 1045 22.68 -15.36 -33.43
CA LEU A 1045 22.52 -14.96 -34.82
C LEU A 1045 23.57 -15.67 -35.68
N LEU A 1046 23.10 -16.50 -36.61
CA LEU A 1046 23.94 -17.17 -37.59
C LEU A 1046 23.70 -16.56 -38.97
N GLN A 1047 24.78 -16.12 -39.64
CA GLN A 1047 24.68 -15.63 -41.01
C GLN A 1047 24.44 -16.79 -41.96
N ASN A 1048 23.34 -16.74 -42.73
CA ASN A 1048 23.09 -17.72 -43.78
C ASN A 1048 24.02 -17.44 -44.97
N ILE A 1049 25.15 -18.14 -45.02
CA ILE A 1049 26.10 -18.08 -46.14
C ILE A 1049 25.51 -18.93 -47.27
N VAL A 1050 25.00 -18.27 -48.32
CA VAL A 1050 24.61 -18.95 -49.55
C VAL A 1050 25.91 -19.36 -50.25
N VAL A 1051 26.27 -20.64 -50.12
CA VAL A 1051 27.44 -21.25 -50.78
C VAL A 1051 27.16 -21.51 -52.25
#